data_AF-A0A2V9ZHB9-F1
#
_entry.id   AF-A0A2V9ZHB9-F1
#
_cell.length_a   1.000
_cell.length_b   1.000
_cell.length_c   1.000
_cell.angle_alpha   90.00
_cell.angle_beta   90.00
_cell.angle_gamma   90.00
#
_symmetry.space_group_name_H-M   'P 1'
#
loop_
_entity.id
_entity.type
_entity.pdbx_description
1 polymer ?
#
loop_
_entity_poly.entity_id
_entity_poly.type
_entity_poly.pdbx_seq_one_letter_code
_entity_poly.pdbx_strand_id
1 'polypeptide(L)'
;MFVSPRLLQVFLLLTLLILPAAPMFGQATIATGSIEGTVTDPQGAVLSGAKITVSNQATGQRLTFNTTSSGGFSTGALPPGDYVVRAENKGFQTMQVPVTVRVGVVSPTIIQMKVGSEGTVVNVESAAVNVNTEQATVQGVLTANQIENLPVNGRNFLDLAQLEPGVQIQDGTNFDPTKVGYSSLSFGGRFGRTARIEVDGVDVSDETVGTTTQDIPASAIQEFQLSQSNLDLSNELTSSGAVNVVTRSGTNNWHGESFYLFRDSAAAAALPHPVGINSPFQRHQFGGRLGGPVIKDKLFFFLDGERTKQDLQAPVALPDPFTSLSGTFPAPFREGEVLGRVDYQLAKNAKAFYRFSYFQNSTAATFFASSFQVYDNKDYTRSHVTGIDFTTGSFTHSVRFEYLKFQNGIVDAVKALNLPFSSLGISIFVGPVAVGPNFLAPQTTPQSNRQIKYDGSKTLGAHIVRYGFAFNHIQGGGFAKFFSIAPVVISDPSLFDPTLCGARACDPGNPLDYPVAFIDMGNGQGFSTEHPAFGFPAGGLGPDNRLAFYVGDTWKVLSNLTLNYGVRYLRDTGRTDSDLPGIPALNNLLPNFPNLGDPIRQNNLNFAPQFGIAWDPWKNGKTVFRAGAGLFYENTIYNNVLF
;
A
#
# COMPACT_ATOMS: atom_id res chain seq x y z
N MET A 1 46.56 -5.98 22.04
CA MET A 1 45.39 -6.34 21.22
C MET A 1 45.54 -5.59 19.90
N PHE A 2 46.13 -6.22 18.89
CA PHE A 2 46.48 -5.56 17.63
C PHE A 2 45.27 -5.58 16.70
N VAL A 3 44.62 -4.44 16.52
CA VAL A 3 43.58 -4.27 15.49
C VAL A 3 44.27 -4.33 14.12
N SER A 4 43.81 -5.23 13.26
CA SER A 4 44.33 -5.42 11.91
C SER A 4 44.26 -4.11 11.10
N PRO A 5 45.31 -3.76 10.32
CA PRO A 5 45.31 -2.57 9.49
C PRO A 5 44.20 -2.55 8.42
N ARG A 6 43.62 -3.72 8.08
CA ARG A 6 42.43 -3.81 7.21
C ARG A 6 41.14 -3.35 7.89
N LEU A 7 41.00 -3.61 9.20
CA LEU A 7 39.86 -3.14 10.00
C LEU A 7 39.93 -1.63 10.21
N LEU A 8 41.13 -1.06 10.36
CA LEU A 8 41.31 0.38 10.46
C LEU A 8 41.00 1.11 9.14
N GLN A 9 41.36 0.52 7.99
CA GLN A 9 41.01 1.05 6.67
C GLN A 9 39.50 0.98 6.37
N VAL A 10 38.83 -0.11 6.76
CA VAL A 10 37.36 -0.23 6.66
C VAL A 10 36.67 0.76 7.59
N PHE A 11 37.18 0.95 8.81
CA PHE A 11 36.64 1.93 9.77
C PHE A 11 36.87 3.38 9.31
N LEU A 12 38.01 3.70 8.68
CA LEU A 12 38.28 5.01 8.08
C LEU A 12 37.42 5.29 6.84
N LEU A 13 37.13 4.28 6.01
CA LEU A 13 36.16 4.39 4.91
C LEU A 13 34.72 4.56 5.43
N LEU A 14 34.35 3.87 6.51
CA LEU A 14 33.05 4.03 7.19
C LEU A 14 32.92 5.37 7.93
N THR A 15 33.99 5.92 8.49
CA THR A 15 33.97 7.25 9.14
C THR A 15 34.04 8.41 8.14
N LEU A 16 34.62 8.23 6.95
CA LEU A 16 34.47 9.20 5.86
C LEU A 16 33.02 9.24 5.31
N LEU A 17 32.26 8.16 5.47
CA LEU A 17 30.83 8.07 5.13
C LEU A 17 29.89 8.66 6.19
N ILE A 18 30.40 9.02 7.39
CA ILE A 18 29.59 9.50 8.54
C ILE A 18 29.91 10.97 8.91
N LEU A 19 30.76 11.67 8.15
CA LEU A 19 30.85 13.13 8.26
C LEU A 19 29.52 13.78 7.83
N PRO A 20 29.04 14.82 8.53
CA PRO A 20 27.68 15.32 8.38
C PRO A 20 27.50 15.81 6.95
N ALA A 21 26.58 15.15 6.23
CA ALA A 21 26.15 15.52 4.91
C ALA A 21 25.75 17.00 4.93
N ALA A 22 26.49 17.83 4.18
CA ALA A 22 25.95 19.08 3.69
C ALA A 22 24.57 18.78 3.06
N PRO A 23 23.58 19.67 3.23
CA PRO A 23 22.25 19.39 2.70
C PRO A 23 22.38 19.18 1.19
N MET A 24 21.97 18.01 0.74
CA MET A 24 21.73 17.71 -0.67
C MET A 24 20.22 17.90 -0.86
N PHE A 25 19.79 18.68 -1.85
CA PHE A 25 18.40 19.22 -1.99
C PHE A 25 17.69 18.82 -3.36
N GLY A 26 16.35 19.01 -3.55
CA GLY A 26 15.18 18.17 -4.06
C GLY A 26 14.44 18.13 -5.48
N GLN A 27 13.70 17.08 -5.97
CA GLN A 27 12.54 17.04 -6.99
C GLN A 27 11.68 15.74 -6.79
N ALA A 28 10.54 15.61 -7.52
CA ALA A 28 9.36 14.73 -7.33
C ALA A 28 9.49 13.42 -6.54
N THR A 29 8.50 13.21 -5.69
CA THR A 29 8.31 12.05 -4.80
C THR A 29 7.03 11.32 -5.10
N ILE A 30 6.89 10.15 -4.50
CA ILE A 30 5.77 9.22 -4.65
C ILE A 30 4.40 9.83 -4.35
N ALA A 31 4.33 10.80 -3.44
CA ALA A 31 3.09 11.47 -3.06
C ALA A 31 2.78 12.72 -3.89
N THR A 32 3.57 13.01 -4.91
CA THR A 32 3.58 14.29 -5.63
C THR A 32 3.78 14.06 -7.13
N GLY A 33 3.49 15.07 -7.95
CA GLY A 33 3.95 15.14 -9.32
C GLY A 33 5.00 16.24 -9.50
N SER A 34 5.36 16.53 -10.74
CA SER A 34 6.13 17.73 -11.10
C SER A 34 5.71 18.28 -12.46
N ILE A 35 6.13 19.50 -12.75
CA ILE A 35 6.09 20.08 -14.08
C ILE A 35 7.53 20.26 -14.53
N GLU A 36 7.86 19.68 -15.68
CA GLU A 36 9.16 19.83 -16.32
C GLU A 36 8.96 20.31 -17.74
N GLY A 37 9.82 21.23 -18.18
CA GLY A 37 9.55 21.93 -19.41
C GLY A 37 10.74 22.63 -20.02
N THR A 38 10.51 23.21 -21.19
CA THR A 38 11.50 24.00 -21.91
C THR A 38 10.82 25.21 -22.53
N VAL A 39 11.49 26.35 -22.47
CA VAL A 39 11.03 27.59 -23.08
C VAL A 39 11.86 27.86 -24.33
N THR A 40 11.20 28.11 -25.47
CA THR A 40 11.85 28.41 -26.75
C THR A 40 11.30 29.68 -27.39
N ASP A 41 12.04 30.25 -28.31
CA ASP A 41 11.57 31.31 -29.21
C ASP A 41 10.78 30.72 -30.42
N PRO A 42 10.20 31.57 -31.30
CA PRO A 42 9.51 31.10 -32.50
C PRO A 42 10.38 30.29 -33.48
N GLN A 43 11.70 30.48 -33.44
CA GLN A 43 12.67 29.78 -34.28
C GLN A 43 13.12 28.44 -33.66
N GLY A 44 12.68 28.14 -32.44
CA GLY A 44 13.02 26.93 -31.70
C GLY A 44 14.32 27.00 -30.89
N ALA A 45 14.94 28.18 -30.79
CA ALA A 45 16.10 28.37 -29.92
C ALA A 45 15.66 28.46 -28.45
N VAL A 46 16.44 27.86 -27.55
CA VAL A 46 16.12 27.82 -26.12
C VAL A 46 16.30 29.18 -25.45
N LEU A 47 15.37 29.56 -24.58
CA LEU A 47 15.38 30.82 -23.86
C LEU A 47 15.88 30.62 -22.43
N SER A 48 17.14 30.98 -22.19
CA SER A 48 17.76 31.00 -20.88
C SER A 48 17.31 32.21 -20.05
N GLY A 49 17.13 32.02 -18.74
CA GLY A 49 16.78 33.09 -17.81
C GLY A 49 15.33 33.60 -17.90
N ALA A 50 14.45 32.92 -18.65
CA ALA A 50 13.04 33.24 -18.68
C ALA A 50 12.42 32.99 -17.29
N LYS A 51 11.63 33.95 -16.80
CA LYS A 51 10.99 33.86 -15.48
C LYS A 51 9.74 32.99 -15.58
N ILE A 52 9.69 31.96 -14.76
CA ILE A 52 8.57 31.01 -14.65
C ILE A 52 7.84 31.27 -13.34
N THR A 53 6.51 31.38 -13.40
CA THR A 53 5.64 31.38 -12.22
C THR A 53 4.59 30.30 -12.35
N VAL A 54 4.58 29.34 -11.41
CA VAL A 54 3.61 28.24 -11.36
C VAL A 54 2.63 28.51 -10.24
N SER A 55 1.33 28.55 -10.56
CA SER A 55 0.26 28.88 -9.60
C SER A 55 -0.75 27.74 -9.48
N ASN A 56 -1.00 27.26 -8.26
CA ASN A 56 -2.06 26.29 -7.96
C ASN A 56 -3.42 27.02 -7.96
N GLN A 57 -4.38 26.52 -8.72
CA GLN A 57 -5.70 27.16 -8.88
C GLN A 57 -6.62 26.97 -7.67
N ALA A 58 -6.44 25.90 -6.89
CA ALA A 58 -7.28 25.58 -5.74
C ALA A 58 -6.84 26.29 -4.45
N THR A 59 -5.52 26.47 -4.25
CA THR A 59 -4.95 27.00 -2.99
C THR A 59 -4.32 28.38 -3.14
N GLY A 60 -4.09 28.86 -4.36
CA GLY A 60 -3.40 30.12 -4.62
C GLY A 60 -1.88 30.06 -4.43
N GLN A 61 -1.30 28.89 -4.11
CA GLN A 61 0.14 28.70 -3.94
C GLN A 61 0.90 29.10 -5.21
N ARG A 62 2.03 29.81 -5.08
CA ARG A 62 2.88 30.24 -6.20
C ARG A 62 4.35 29.92 -5.99
N LEU A 63 4.97 29.32 -7.01
CA LEU A 63 6.41 29.12 -7.11
C LEU A 63 6.96 29.99 -8.24
N THR A 64 8.13 30.62 -8.02
CA THR A 64 8.80 31.43 -9.04
C THR A 64 10.28 31.05 -9.12
N PHE A 65 10.76 30.81 -10.33
CA PHE A 65 12.15 30.46 -10.65
C PHE A 65 12.45 30.81 -12.11
N ASN A 66 13.71 30.73 -12.52
CA ASN A 66 14.13 31.03 -13.90
C ASN A 66 14.52 29.74 -14.65
N THR A 67 14.41 29.76 -15.98
CA THR A 67 14.94 28.69 -16.83
C THR A 67 16.47 28.58 -16.73
N THR A 68 16.98 27.36 -16.91
CA THR A 68 18.41 27.05 -16.93
C THR A 68 19.07 27.53 -18.22
N SER A 69 20.39 27.33 -18.34
CA SER A 69 21.15 27.61 -19.57
C SER A 69 20.69 26.79 -20.79
N SER A 70 20.04 25.65 -20.58
CA SER A 70 19.42 24.85 -21.65
C SER A 70 17.99 25.31 -21.97
N GLY A 71 17.50 26.40 -21.37
CA GLY A 71 16.11 26.86 -21.43
C GLY A 71 15.12 25.94 -20.73
N GLY A 72 15.61 24.90 -20.03
CA GLY A 72 14.81 23.95 -19.27
C GLY A 72 14.35 24.51 -17.93
N PHE A 73 13.30 23.95 -17.35
CA PHE A 73 12.86 24.27 -16.01
C PHE A 73 12.18 23.07 -15.34
N SER A 74 12.17 23.06 -14.00
CA SER A 74 11.45 22.07 -13.18
C SER A 74 10.89 22.72 -11.92
N THR A 75 9.66 22.35 -11.55
CA THR A 75 9.04 22.76 -10.28
C THR A 75 9.50 21.94 -9.09
N GLY A 76 10.05 20.74 -9.34
CA GLY A 76 10.08 19.65 -8.37
C GLY A 76 8.70 19.27 -7.84
N ALA A 77 8.67 18.77 -6.60
CA ALA A 77 7.49 18.15 -6.01
C ALA A 77 6.32 19.14 -5.88
N LEU A 78 5.21 18.82 -6.54
CA LEU A 78 3.94 19.52 -6.48
C LEU A 78 2.84 18.56 -6.05
N PRO A 79 1.94 18.97 -5.14
CA PRO A 79 0.72 18.19 -4.90
C PRO A 79 -0.09 18.08 -6.19
N PRO A 80 -0.78 16.96 -6.42
CA PRO A 80 -1.71 16.83 -7.54
C PRO A 80 -2.76 17.94 -7.57
N GLY A 81 -3.12 18.37 -8.77
CA GLY A 81 -4.12 19.41 -9.00
C GLY A 81 -3.87 20.21 -10.27
N ASP A 82 -4.67 21.25 -10.45
CA ASP A 82 -4.60 22.11 -11.62
C ASP A 82 -3.77 23.36 -11.36
N TYR A 83 -2.83 23.60 -12.28
CA TYR A 83 -1.86 24.68 -12.22
C TYR A 83 -1.91 25.53 -13.49
N VAL A 84 -1.43 26.77 -13.37
CA VAL A 84 -1.07 27.59 -14.53
C VAL A 84 0.41 27.94 -14.45
N VAL A 85 1.11 27.64 -15.54
CA VAL A 85 2.51 28.01 -15.76
C VAL A 85 2.55 29.30 -16.57
N ARG A 86 3.12 30.35 -15.99
CA ARG A 86 3.32 31.64 -16.63
C ARG A 86 4.79 31.84 -16.96
N ALA A 87 5.11 32.08 -18.24
CA ALA A 87 6.46 32.37 -18.70
C ALA A 87 6.60 33.83 -19.15
N GLU A 88 7.66 34.50 -18.69
CA GLU A 88 7.95 35.90 -18.97
C GLU A 88 9.42 36.04 -19.43
N ASN A 89 9.67 36.73 -20.55
CA ASN A 89 11.03 37.06 -21.00
C ASN A 89 11.01 38.38 -21.81
N LYS A 90 12.08 39.18 -21.70
CA LYS A 90 12.20 40.47 -22.36
C LYS A 90 12.10 40.35 -23.88
N GLY A 91 11.24 41.17 -24.48
CA GLY A 91 10.99 41.17 -25.93
C GLY A 91 9.96 40.14 -26.41
N PHE A 92 9.33 39.40 -25.49
CA PHE A 92 8.29 38.43 -25.78
C PHE A 92 6.99 38.75 -25.02
N GLN A 93 5.87 38.28 -25.58
CA GLN A 93 4.58 38.26 -24.90
C GLN A 93 4.60 37.30 -23.72
N THR A 94 3.85 37.61 -22.67
CA THR A 94 3.66 36.69 -21.54
C THR A 94 2.83 35.50 -22.01
N MET A 95 3.33 34.28 -21.78
CA MET A 95 2.59 33.05 -22.09
C MET A 95 2.00 32.44 -20.82
N GLN A 96 0.74 31.99 -20.86
CA GLN A 96 0.11 31.21 -19.79
C GLN A 96 -0.36 29.86 -20.33
N VAL A 97 0.07 28.79 -19.67
CA VAL A 97 -0.24 27.40 -20.05
C VAL A 97 -0.90 26.70 -18.86
N PRO A 98 -2.15 26.20 -18.99
CA PRO A 98 -2.76 25.35 -17.99
C PRO A 98 -2.09 23.97 -17.99
N VAL A 99 -1.80 23.43 -16.80
CA VAL A 99 -1.13 22.14 -16.61
C VAL A 99 -1.78 21.40 -15.44
N THR A 100 -2.23 20.17 -15.67
CA THR A 100 -2.69 19.28 -14.60
C THR A 100 -1.52 18.43 -14.12
N VAL A 101 -1.21 18.50 -12.83
CA VAL A 101 -0.19 17.67 -12.17
C VAL A 101 -0.84 16.45 -11.56
N ARG A 102 -0.25 15.27 -11.81
CA ARG A 102 -0.70 13.98 -11.26
C ARG A 102 0.39 13.30 -10.43
N VAL A 103 -0.02 12.46 -9.49
CA VAL A 103 0.83 11.69 -8.58
C VAL A 103 1.77 10.76 -9.38
N GLY A 104 3.06 10.80 -9.05
CA GLY A 104 4.09 10.02 -9.72
C GLY A 104 4.34 10.40 -11.18
N VAL A 105 3.69 11.46 -11.71
CA VAL A 105 3.81 11.88 -13.11
C VAL A 105 4.58 13.20 -13.21
N VAL A 106 5.57 13.21 -14.11
CA VAL A 106 6.18 14.43 -14.63
C VAL A 106 5.30 14.96 -15.76
N SER A 107 4.81 16.18 -15.62
CA SER A 107 3.92 16.82 -16.60
C SER A 107 4.76 17.64 -17.59
N PRO A 108 5.01 17.16 -18.82
CA PRO A 108 5.84 17.86 -19.79
C PRO A 108 5.17 19.16 -20.27
N THR A 109 5.90 20.27 -20.23
CA THR A 109 5.40 21.58 -20.63
C THR A 109 6.37 22.28 -21.59
N ILE A 110 6.02 22.34 -22.86
CA ILE A 110 6.79 23.08 -23.88
C ILE A 110 6.14 24.44 -24.07
N ILE A 111 6.91 25.52 -23.88
CA ILE A 111 6.41 26.90 -24.01
C ILE A 111 7.17 27.57 -25.14
N GLN A 112 6.50 27.78 -26.28
CA GLN A 112 7.02 28.61 -27.35
C GLN A 112 6.57 30.06 -27.14
N MET A 113 7.52 30.95 -26.90
CA MET A 113 7.28 32.37 -26.71
C MET A 113 6.95 33.06 -28.04
N LYS A 114 6.07 34.06 -28.01
CA LYS A 114 5.76 34.92 -29.17
C LYS A 114 6.44 36.27 -29.01
N VAL A 115 7.08 36.77 -30.06
CA VAL A 115 7.71 38.10 -30.04
C VAL A 115 6.63 39.17 -29.81
N GLY A 116 6.89 40.12 -28.91
CA GLY A 116 5.96 41.20 -28.60
C GLY A 116 6.24 41.87 -27.26
N SER A 117 5.32 42.73 -26.80
CA SER A 117 5.44 43.41 -25.51
C SER A 117 5.09 42.49 -24.34
N GLU A 118 5.86 42.57 -23.25
CA GLU A 118 5.66 41.77 -22.03
C GLU A 118 4.24 41.91 -21.43
N GLY A 119 3.60 43.06 -21.63
CA GLY A 119 2.24 43.35 -21.14
C GLY A 119 1.11 42.61 -21.85
N THR A 120 1.36 42.00 -23.02
CA THR A 120 0.36 41.19 -23.72
C THR A 120 0.42 39.77 -23.18
N VAL A 121 -0.71 39.28 -22.62
CA VAL A 121 -0.84 37.91 -22.12
C VAL A 121 -1.54 37.05 -23.17
N VAL A 122 -0.92 35.93 -23.52
CA VAL A 122 -1.51 34.91 -24.39
C VAL A 122 -1.84 33.68 -23.55
N ASN A 123 -3.12 33.33 -23.52
CA ASN A 123 -3.60 32.08 -22.94
C ASN A 123 -3.50 30.97 -23.99
N VAL A 124 -2.78 29.90 -23.66
CA VAL A 124 -2.73 28.70 -24.50
C VAL A 124 -3.94 27.84 -24.13
N GLU A 125 -4.97 27.85 -24.97
CA GLU A 125 -6.27 27.22 -24.68
C GLU A 125 -6.22 25.69 -24.71
N SER A 126 -5.16 25.08 -25.24
CA SER A 126 -4.96 23.63 -25.24
C SER A 126 -3.53 23.31 -25.68
N ALA A 127 -2.78 22.60 -24.83
CA ALA A 127 -1.66 21.81 -25.32
C ALA A 127 -2.25 20.56 -26.00
N ALA A 128 -1.78 20.22 -27.20
CA ALA A 128 -2.09 18.92 -27.81
C ALA A 128 -1.72 17.80 -26.83
N VAL A 129 -2.53 16.74 -26.76
CA VAL A 129 -2.20 15.53 -25.99
C VAL A 129 -0.85 15.03 -26.49
N ASN A 130 0.19 15.22 -25.68
CA ASN A 130 1.55 14.83 -25.99
C ASN A 130 1.93 13.61 -25.13
N VAL A 131 2.61 12.66 -25.76
CA VAL A 131 3.24 11.56 -25.05
C VAL A 131 4.29 12.08 -24.07
N ASN A 132 4.36 11.48 -22.88
CA ASN A 132 5.36 11.84 -21.88
C ASN A 132 6.73 11.24 -22.26
N THR A 133 7.68 12.11 -22.64
CA THR A 133 9.07 11.78 -22.95
C THR A 133 10.04 12.04 -21.78
N GLU A 134 9.56 12.48 -20.61
CA GLU A 134 10.39 12.77 -19.44
C GLU A 134 10.58 11.54 -18.54
N GLN A 135 9.68 10.56 -18.63
CA GLN A 135 9.71 9.34 -17.80
C GLN A 135 9.68 8.05 -18.62
N ALA A 136 10.55 7.12 -18.26
CA ALA A 136 10.59 5.76 -18.79
C ALA A 136 9.56 4.81 -18.14
N THR A 137 8.99 5.16 -16.99
CA THR A 137 8.01 4.32 -16.27
C THR A 137 6.72 4.16 -17.05
N VAL A 138 6.24 2.91 -17.13
CA VAL A 138 4.90 2.57 -17.61
C VAL A 138 3.98 2.49 -16.38
N GLN A 139 3.00 3.40 -16.31
CA GLN A 139 2.11 3.56 -15.18
C GLN A 139 0.72 4.00 -15.60
N GLY A 140 -0.25 3.69 -14.75
CA GLY A 140 -1.62 4.16 -14.83
C GLY A 140 -1.92 5.14 -13.70
N VAL A 141 -2.87 6.06 -13.93
CA VAL A 141 -3.38 6.96 -12.88
C VAL A 141 -4.89 6.94 -12.94
N LEU A 142 -5.51 6.53 -11.84
CA LEU A 142 -6.95 6.59 -11.65
C LEU A 142 -7.30 7.89 -10.93
N THR A 143 -8.09 8.71 -11.60
CA THR A 143 -8.46 10.05 -11.14
C THR A 143 -9.64 10.01 -10.17
N ALA A 144 -9.79 11.04 -9.33
CA ALA A 144 -10.97 11.26 -8.50
C ALA A 144 -12.30 11.06 -9.26
N ASN A 145 -12.40 11.56 -10.50
CA ASN A 145 -13.62 11.43 -11.28
C ASN A 145 -13.93 9.96 -11.63
N GLN A 146 -12.91 9.17 -11.97
CA GLN A 146 -13.09 7.73 -12.19
C GLN A 146 -13.48 7.01 -10.90
N ILE A 147 -12.86 7.37 -9.77
CA ILE A 147 -13.15 6.78 -8.46
C ILE A 147 -14.59 7.04 -8.03
N GLU A 148 -15.11 8.24 -8.31
CA GLU A 148 -16.47 8.63 -7.93
C GLU A 148 -17.55 8.07 -8.86
N ASN A 149 -17.26 7.96 -10.16
CA ASN A 149 -18.29 7.64 -11.16
C ASN A 149 -18.26 6.19 -11.66
N LEU A 150 -17.19 5.43 -11.39
CA LEU A 150 -17.12 4.02 -11.76
C LEU A 150 -17.75 3.15 -10.68
N PRO A 151 -18.52 2.12 -11.06
CA PRO A 151 -19.17 1.25 -10.10
C PRO A 151 -18.13 0.38 -9.39
N VAL A 152 -18.01 0.56 -8.07
CA VAL A 152 -17.16 -0.26 -7.20
C VAL A 152 -18.04 -0.97 -6.18
N ASN A 153 -18.01 -2.30 -6.19
CA ASN A 153 -18.79 -3.10 -5.26
C ASN A 153 -18.08 -3.14 -3.89
N GLY A 154 -18.63 -2.47 -2.88
CA GLY A 154 -18.00 -2.42 -1.55
C GLY A 154 -17.17 -1.17 -1.30
N ARG A 155 -17.01 -0.29 -2.29
CA ARG A 155 -16.31 1.00 -2.20
C ARG A 155 -14.81 0.91 -1.83
N ASN A 156 -14.17 -0.25 -1.95
CA ASN A 156 -12.72 -0.32 -1.86
C ASN A 156 -12.09 0.26 -3.15
N PHE A 157 -11.41 1.41 -3.06
CA PHE A 157 -10.88 2.10 -4.25
C PHE A 157 -9.83 1.29 -5.01
N LEU A 158 -9.14 0.34 -4.35
CA LEU A 158 -8.16 -0.53 -5.00
C LEU A 158 -8.78 -1.43 -6.06
N ASP A 159 -10.11 -1.66 -6.01
CA ASP A 159 -10.82 -2.44 -7.02
C ASP A 159 -10.86 -1.79 -8.40
N LEU A 160 -10.50 -0.51 -8.50
CA LEU A 160 -10.36 0.19 -9.77
C LEU A 160 -8.99 -0.06 -10.41
N ALA A 161 -8.03 -0.62 -9.68
CA ALA A 161 -6.70 -0.89 -10.21
C ALA A 161 -6.72 -1.94 -11.34
N GLN A 162 -7.71 -2.83 -11.37
CA GLN A 162 -7.89 -3.81 -12.46
C GLN A 162 -8.20 -3.19 -13.83
N LEU A 163 -8.53 -1.89 -13.87
CA LEU A 163 -8.69 -1.16 -15.13
C LEU A 163 -7.36 -0.99 -15.87
N GLU A 164 -6.24 -1.07 -15.14
CA GLU A 164 -4.92 -1.02 -15.73
C GLU A 164 -4.52 -2.40 -16.30
N PRO A 165 -4.03 -2.46 -17.56
CA PRO A 165 -3.59 -3.71 -18.16
C PRO A 165 -2.57 -4.44 -17.31
N GLY A 166 -2.71 -5.76 -17.16
CA GLY A 166 -1.76 -6.57 -16.38
C GLY A 166 -1.96 -6.52 -14.87
N VAL A 167 -2.96 -5.79 -14.37
CA VAL A 167 -3.39 -5.80 -12.97
C VAL A 167 -4.57 -6.74 -12.79
N GLN A 168 -4.54 -7.54 -11.72
CA GLN A 168 -5.65 -8.38 -11.27
C GLN A 168 -5.84 -8.18 -9.78
N ILE A 169 -7.09 -8.15 -9.33
CA ILE A 169 -7.41 -8.07 -7.91
C ILE A 169 -7.53 -9.48 -7.35
N GLN A 170 -7.01 -9.66 -6.14
CA GLN A 170 -7.24 -10.83 -5.32
C GLN A 170 -7.96 -10.40 -4.06
N ASP A 171 -9.06 -11.09 -3.74
CA ASP A 171 -9.74 -10.94 -2.45
C ASP A 171 -8.79 -11.36 -1.33
N GLY A 172 -8.64 -10.52 -0.32
CA GLY A 172 -7.82 -10.78 0.85
C GLY A 172 -8.15 -12.12 1.52
N THR A 173 -9.42 -12.53 1.52
CA THR A 173 -9.86 -13.80 2.12
C THR A 173 -9.29 -15.03 1.44
N ASN A 174 -8.82 -14.91 0.19
CA ASN A 174 -8.27 -16.03 -0.55
C ASN A 174 -6.92 -16.50 0.02
N PHE A 175 -6.23 -15.65 0.78
CA PHE A 175 -4.93 -16.00 1.37
C PHE A 175 -4.89 -15.88 2.89
N ASP A 176 -5.77 -15.11 3.53
CA ASP A 176 -5.78 -15.01 4.99
C ASP A 176 -7.13 -14.53 5.57
N PRO A 177 -7.63 -15.13 6.66
CA PRO A 177 -8.87 -14.70 7.34
C PRO A 177 -8.84 -13.27 7.89
N THR A 178 -7.65 -12.73 8.19
CA THR A 178 -7.48 -11.35 8.70
C THR A 178 -7.63 -10.30 7.60
N LYS A 179 -7.82 -10.73 6.35
CA LYS A 179 -7.89 -9.84 5.18
C LYS A 179 -9.27 -9.74 4.54
N VAL A 180 -10.32 -10.09 5.28
CA VAL A 180 -11.70 -9.86 4.83
C VAL A 180 -11.96 -8.37 4.64
N GLY A 181 -12.42 -7.97 3.45
CA GLY A 181 -12.67 -6.57 3.08
C GLY A 181 -11.47 -5.85 2.42
N TYR A 182 -10.28 -6.44 2.49
CA TYR A 182 -9.08 -5.91 1.87
C TYR A 182 -8.86 -6.48 0.47
N SER A 183 -8.37 -5.65 -0.45
CA SER A 183 -7.95 -6.09 -1.78
C SER A 183 -6.42 -6.20 -1.88
N SER A 184 -5.92 -7.23 -2.56
CA SER A 184 -4.53 -7.37 -2.97
C SER A 184 -4.39 -7.23 -4.48
N LEU A 185 -3.27 -6.67 -4.95
CA LEU A 185 -3.06 -6.36 -6.37
C LEU A 185 -1.94 -7.21 -6.97
N SER A 186 -2.34 -8.12 -7.86
CA SER A 186 -1.44 -8.91 -8.69
C SER A 186 -1.01 -8.10 -9.90
N PHE A 187 0.30 -7.95 -10.08
CA PHE A 187 0.92 -7.31 -11.24
C PHE A 187 1.68 -8.33 -12.07
N GLY A 188 1.39 -8.42 -13.37
CA GLY A 188 2.15 -9.26 -14.30
C GLY A 188 2.21 -10.75 -13.90
N GLY A 189 1.15 -11.26 -13.25
CA GLY A 189 1.03 -12.66 -12.81
C GLY A 189 1.64 -12.99 -11.45
N ARG A 190 2.11 -11.99 -10.68
CA ARG A 190 2.62 -12.19 -9.31
C ARG A 190 1.48 -12.12 -8.30
N PHE A 191 1.53 -12.91 -7.23
CA PHE A 191 0.41 -13.08 -6.29
C PHE A 191 -0.11 -11.78 -5.65
N GLY A 192 0.72 -10.74 -5.52
CA GLY A 192 0.29 -9.39 -5.12
C GLY A 192 0.34 -9.07 -3.63
N ARG A 193 0.57 -10.05 -2.75
CA ARG A 193 0.73 -9.84 -1.30
C ARG A 193 1.91 -8.92 -0.94
N THR A 194 2.92 -8.85 -1.79
CA THR A 194 4.13 -8.03 -1.61
C THR A 194 4.12 -6.75 -2.45
N ALA A 195 3.00 -6.45 -3.11
CA ALA A 195 2.82 -5.14 -3.73
C ALA A 195 2.79 -4.08 -2.63
N ARG A 196 3.49 -2.96 -2.85
CA ARG A 196 3.58 -1.89 -1.84
C ARG A 196 2.50 -0.86 -2.06
N ILE A 197 1.87 -0.45 -0.97
CA ILE A 197 0.82 0.56 -0.99
C ILE A 197 1.29 1.71 -0.11
N GLU A 198 1.46 2.88 -0.73
CA GLU A 198 1.83 4.11 -0.05
C GLU A 198 0.65 5.08 -0.05
N VAL A 199 0.39 5.75 1.08
CA VAL A 199 -0.63 6.80 1.17
C VAL A 199 0.03 8.10 1.61
N ASP A 200 -0.05 9.13 0.77
CA ASP A 200 0.64 10.41 0.95
C ASP A 200 2.17 10.27 1.16
N GLY A 201 2.75 9.19 0.62
CA GLY A 201 4.20 8.93 0.57
C GLY A 201 4.76 8.18 1.76
N VAL A 202 3.91 7.49 2.53
CA VAL A 202 4.33 6.59 3.62
C VAL A 202 3.71 5.20 3.44
N ASP A 203 4.41 4.18 3.90
CA ASP A 203 4.10 2.76 3.68
C ASP A 203 3.00 2.27 4.62
N VAL A 204 1.85 1.86 4.08
CA VAL A 204 0.74 1.31 4.86
C VAL A 204 0.63 -0.21 4.78
N SER A 205 1.65 -0.88 4.21
CA SER A 205 1.63 -2.32 4.00
C SER A 205 1.68 -3.16 5.28
N ASP A 206 1.01 -4.30 5.23
CA ASP A 206 1.05 -5.32 6.28
C ASP A 206 2.24 -6.26 6.03
N GLU A 207 3.13 -6.34 7.02
CA GLU A 207 4.36 -7.11 6.94
C GLU A 207 4.20 -8.55 7.41
N THR A 208 3.09 -8.88 8.07
CA THR A 208 2.76 -10.24 8.48
C THR A 208 2.08 -10.99 7.36
N VAL A 209 0.97 -10.47 6.85
CA VAL A 209 0.09 -11.18 5.92
C VAL A 209 0.21 -10.66 4.49
N GLY A 210 0.65 -9.41 4.29
CA GLY A 210 0.72 -8.75 2.98
C GLY A 210 -0.48 -7.85 2.68
N THR A 211 -0.44 -7.18 1.52
CA THR A 211 -1.32 -6.06 1.11
C THR A 211 -1.20 -4.81 2.00
N THR A 212 -2.30 -4.24 2.49
CA THR A 212 -2.40 -3.05 3.35
C THR A 212 -2.89 -3.41 4.75
N THR A 213 -2.60 -2.53 5.71
CA THR A 213 -3.13 -2.57 7.08
C THR A 213 -4.45 -1.80 7.23
N GLN A 214 -4.82 -0.97 6.25
CA GLN A 214 -6.00 -0.13 6.29
C GLN A 214 -6.56 0.13 4.89
N ASP A 215 -7.88 0.24 4.80
CA ASP A 215 -8.54 0.93 3.70
C ASP A 215 -8.71 2.42 4.05
N ILE A 216 -8.90 3.22 3.01
CA ILE A 216 -9.05 4.67 3.10
C ILE A 216 -10.38 5.03 2.43
N PRO A 217 -11.15 5.99 2.98
CA PRO A 217 -12.44 6.35 2.41
C PRO A 217 -12.32 6.65 0.92
N ALA A 218 -13.13 6.01 0.08
CA ALA A 218 -13.07 6.21 -1.36
C ALA A 218 -13.27 7.68 -1.74
N SER A 219 -14.16 8.40 -1.03
CA SER A 219 -14.38 9.82 -1.28
C SER A 219 -13.23 10.72 -0.80
N ALA A 220 -12.29 10.20 0.00
CA ALA A 220 -11.07 10.89 0.41
C ALA A 220 -9.92 10.75 -0.59
N ILE A 221 -10.02 9.87 -1.58
CA ILE A 221 -8.97 9.69 -2.59
C ILE A 221 -9.06 10.78 -3.65
N GLN A 222 -7.95 11.47 -3.89
CA GLN A 222 -7.83 12.43 -4.99
C GLN A 222 -7.45 11.71 -6.29
N GLU A 223 -6.51 10.79 -6.19
CA GLU A 223 -6.09 9.89 -7.26
C GLU A 223 -5.11 8.86 -6.70
N PHE A 224 -4.89 7.79 -7.45
CA PHE A 224 -3.80 6.85 -7.17
C PHE A 224 -3.11 6.40 -8.45
N GLN A 225 -1.81 6.19 -8.36
CA GLN A 225 -0.95 5.73 -9.44
C GLN A 225 -0.53 4.29 -9.22
N LEU A 226 -0.43 3.55 -10.31
CA LEU A 226 -0.04 2.14 -10.34
C LEU A 226 1.22 2.01 -11.20
N SER A 227 2.28 1.41 -10.64
CA SER A 227 3.52 1.11 -11.37
C SER A 227 3.83 -0.38 -11.36
N GLN A 228 4.10 -0.94 -12.55
CA GLN A 228 4.17 -2.41 -12.74
C GLN A 228 5.55 -2.93 -13.13
N SER A 229 6.27 -2.25 -14.04
CA SER A 229 7.48 -2.82 -14.67
C SER A 229 8.78 -2.06 -14.35
N ASN A 230 8.74 -0.73 -14.27
CA ASN A 230 9.89 0.09 -13.92
C ASN A 230 9.50 1.02 -12.78
N LEU A 231 9.84 0.60 -11.55
CA LEU A 231 9.48 1.32 -10.34
C LEU A 231 10.37 2.57 -10.18
N ASP A 232 9.85 3.61 -9.55
CA ASP A 232 10.66 4.78 -9.23
C ASP A 232 11.70 4.43 -8.16
N LEU A 233 12.87 5.08 -8.20
CA LEU A 233 13.93 4.87 -7.20
C LEU A 233 13.48 5.19 -5.77
N SER A 234 12.47 6.05 -5.60
CA SER A 234 11.89 6.40 -4.31
C SER A 234 10.87 5.39 -3.76
N ASN A 235 10.43 4.39 -4.55
CA ASN A 235 9.38 3.42 -4.15
C ASN A 235 9.78 2.66 -2.90
N GLU A 236 8.86 2.09 -2.14
CA GLU A 236 9.23 1.17 -1.05
C GLU A 236 9.85 -0.15 -1.56
N LEU A 237 10.24 -1.03 -0.63
CA LEU A 237 10.85 -2.32 -0.94
C LEU A 237 9.81 -3.26 -1.60
N THR A 238 9.85 -3.38 -2.92
CA THR A 238 9.06 -4.34 -3.67
C THR A 238 9.68 -4.67 -5.01
N SER A 239 9.43 -5.90 -5.46
CA SER A 239 9.68 -6.32 -6.82
C SER A 239 8.39 -6.42 -7.64
N SER A 240 7.23 -6.55 -6.99
CA SER A 240 5.97 -6.98 -7.62
C SER A 240 5.17 -5.84 -8.23
N GLY A 241 5.13 -4.68 -7.58
CA GLY A 241 4.43 -3.49 -8.06
C GLY A 241 4.17 -2.51 -6.91
N ALA A 242 3.87 -1.26 -7.26
CA ALA A 242 3.58 -0.23 -6.26
C ALA A 242 2.33 0.57 -6.60
N VAL A 243 1.59 0.93 -5.54
CA VAL A 243 0.39 1.75 -5.54
C VAL A 243 0.67 3.00 -4.73
N ASN A 244 0.48 4.16 -5.34
CA ASN A 244 0.79 5.44 -4.73
C ASN A 244 -0.48 6.27 -4.66
N VAL A 245 -1.02 6.40 -3.45
CA VAL A 245 -2.31 7.03 -3.18
C VAL A 245 -2.10 8.43 -2.66
N VAL A 246 -2.85 9.40 -3.20
CA VAL A 246 -2.90 10.77 -2.68
C VAL A 246 -4.30 11.08 -2.18
N THR A 247 -4.37 11.60 -0.95
CA THR A 247 -5.62 11.99 -0.32
C THR A 247 -5.99 13.42 -0.70
N ARG A 248 -7.29 13.71 -0.69
CA ARG A 248 -7.81 15.06 -0.92
C ARG A 248 -7.35 16.01 0.18
N SER A 249 -7.20 17.28 -0.19
CA SER A 249 -6.90 18.39 0.70
C SER A 249 -7.99 19.46 0.61
N GLY A 250 -8.05 20.36 1.59
CA GLY A 250 -8.97 21.50 1.55
C GLY A 250 -8.53 22.54 0.52
N THR A 251 -9.48 23.34 0.04
CA THR A 251 -9.23 24.41 -0.95
C THR A 251 -9.73 25.76 -0.43
N ASN A 252 -9.59 26.82 -1.22
CA ASN A 252 -10.16 28.13 -0.91
C ASN A 252 -11.70 28.17 -0.97
N ASN A 253 -12.33 27.12 -1.49
CA ASN A 253 -13.77 26.99 -1.60
C ASN A 253 -14.26 25.88 -0.69
N TRP A 254 -15.48 26.01 -0.20
CA TRP A 254 -16.13 24.97 0.57
C TRP A 254 -16.71 23.92 -0.37
N HIS A 255 -16.41 22.66 -0.08
CA HIS A 255 -16.94 21.50 -0.80
C HIS A 255 -17.29 20.41 0.19
N GLY A 256 -18.39 19.70 -0.07
CA GLY A 256 -18.79 18.58 0.76
C GLY A 256 -19.79 17.69 0.05
N GLU A 257 -19.94 16.50 0.57
CA GLU A 257 -20.83 15.47 0.05
C GLU A 257 -21.34 14.62 1.21
N SER A 258 -22.57 14.14 1.08
CA SER A 258 -23.10 13.06 1.91
C SER A 258 -23.76 12.06 1.00
N PHE A 259 -23.61 10.77 1.29
CA PHE A 259 -24.20 9.71 0.48
C PHE A 259 -24.78 8.60 1.35
N TYR A 260 -25.69 7.85 0.74
CA TYR A 260 -26.24 6.60 1.28
C TYR A 260 -26.54 5.65 0.12
N LEU A 261 -25.95 4.46 0.16
CA LEU A 261 -26.09 3.40 -0.80
C LEU A 261 -26.70 2.18 -0.10
N PHE A 262 -27.69 1.57 -0.74
CA PHE A 262 -28.38 0.39 -0.22
C PHE A 262 -28.39 -0.72 -1.26
N ARG A 263 -28.17 -1.97 -0.80
CA ARG A 263 -28.29 -3.17 -1.61
C ARG A 263 -28.96 -4.27 -0.79
N ASP A 264 -29.93 -4.94 -1.39
CA ASP A 264 -30.65 -6.07 -0.79
C ASP A 264 -30.58 -7.28 -1.71
N SER A 265 -30.52 -8.47 -1.13
CA SER A 265 -30.62 -9.75 -1.84
C SER A 265 -31.82 -9.86 -2.77
N ALA A 266 -32.97 -9.24 -2.45
CA ALA A 266 -34.18 -9.24 -3.27
C ALA A 266 -34.02 -8.47 -4.60
N ALA A 267 -33.06 -7.56 -4.68
CA ALA A 267 -32.73 -6.79 -5.88
C ALA A 267 -31.37 -7.20 -6.49
N ALA A 268 -30.68 -8.18 -5.89
CA ALA A 268 -29.41 -8.68 -6.39
C ALA A 268 -29.62 -9.82 -7.42
N ALA A 269 -28.65 -10.00 -8.31
CA ALA A 269 -28.62 -11.18 -9.16
C ALA A 269 -28.52 -12.46 -8.30
N ALA A 270 -29.27 -13.49 -8.67
CA ALA A 270 -29.19 -14.79 -8.02
C ALA A 270 -27.85 -15.46 -8.39
N LEU A 271 -26.89 -15.39 -7.47
CA LEU A 271 -25.64 -16.15 -7.56
C LEU A 271 -25.86 -17.60 -7.12
N PRO A 272 -25.06 -18.57 -7.59
CA PRO A 272 -25.13 -19.95 -7.13
C PRO A 272 -25.04 -20.01 -5.60
N HIS A 273 -25.99 -20.72 -4.98
CA HIS A 273 -26.00 -20.98 -3.54
C HIS A 273 -26.32 -22.46 -3.31
N PRO A 274 -25.94 -23.03 -2.15
CA PRO A 274 -26.29 -24.41 -1.85
C PRO A 274 -27.80 -24.65 -1.92
N VAL A 275 -28.17 -25.80 -2.50
CA VAL A 275 -29.57 -26.17 -2.70
C VAL A 275 -30.28 -26.26 -1.33
N GLY A 276 -31.44 -25.63 -1.22
CA GLY A 276 -32.25 -25.64 0.01
C GLY A 276 -31.78 -24.71 1.12
N ILE A 277 -30.68 -23.97 0.94
CA ILE A 277 -30.16 -23.02 1.93
C ILE A 277 -30.35 -21.59 1.41
N ASN A 278 -31.16 -20.80 2.12
CA ASN A 278 -31.35 -19.38 1.82
C ASN A 278 -30.27 -18.54 2.51
N SER A 279 -29.61 -17.65 1.76
CA SER A 279 -28.47 -16.84 2.20
C SER A 279 -28.74 -15.33 1.97
N PRO A 280 -29.79 -14.75 2.60
CA PRO A 280 -30.15 -13.36 2.38
C PRO A 280 -29.05 -12.40 2.86
N PHE A 281 -28.99 -11.23 2.24
CA PHE A 281 -28.09 -10.17 2.67
C PHE A 281 -28.69 -8.77 2.48
N GLN A 282 -28.26 -7.85 3.33
CA GLN A 282 -28.51 -6.42 3.23
C GLN A 282 -27.20 -5.68 3.43
N ARG A 283 -26.94 -4.66 2.62
CA ARG A 283 -25.75 -3.80 2.75
C ARG A 283 -26.15 -2.33 2.69
N HIS A 284 -25.65 -1.59 3.66
CA HIS A 284 -25.76 -0.15 3.79
C HIS A 284 -24.35 0.44 3.77
N GLN A 285 -24.10 1.36 2.86
CA GLN A 285 -22.84 2.12 2.80
C GLN A 285 -23.17 3.60 2.83
N PHE A 286 -22.66 4.31 3.81
CA PHE A 286 -22.99 5.71 4.00
C PHE A 286 -21.82 6.48 4.58
N GLY A 287 -21.78 7.76 4.30
CA GLY A 287 -20.66 8.59 4.68
C GLY A 287 -20.78 9.98 4.11
N GLY A 288 -19.70 10.72 4.26
CA GLY A 288 -19.59 12.05 3.71
C GLY A 288 -18.25 12.69 3.96
N ARG A 289 -18.01 13.76 3.22
CA ARG A 289 -16.78 14.54 3.27
C ARG A 289 -17.08 16.03 3.36
N LEU A 290 -16.13 16.76 3.93
CA LEU A 290 -16.16 18.21 4.02
C LEU A 290 -14.73 18.74 3.95
N GLY A 291 -14.50 19.73 3.08
CA GLY A 291 -13.23 20.43 2.99
C GLY A 291 -13.39 21.89 2.64
N GLY A 292 -12.40 22.68 3.02
CA GLY A 292 -12.39 24.11 2.77
C GLY A 292 -11.29 24.86 3.52
N PRO A 293 -11.33 26.20 3.51
CA PRO A 293 -10.32 27.02 4.17
C PRO A 293 -10.70 27.27 5.64
N VAL A 294 -9.74 27.10 6.54
CA VAL A 294 -9.78 27.73 7.88
C VAL A 294 -9.29 29.17 7.76
N ILE A 295 -8.21 29.38 7.00
CA ILE A 295 -7.66 30.68 6.63
C ILE A 295 -7.40 30.63 5.12
N LYS A 296 -8.09 31.46 4.34
CA LYS A 296 -7.91 31.50 2.88
C LYS A 296 -6.43 31.68 2.50
N ASP A 297 -6.03 30.99 1.43
CA ASP A 297 -4.68 30.95 0.87
C ASP A 297 -3.59 30.44 1.84
N LYS A 298 -3.96 29.92 3.02
CA LYS A 298 -2.97 29.64 4.08
C LYS A 298 -3.21 28.38 4.90
N LEU A 299 -4.42 28.12 5.37
CA LEU A 299 -4.74 26.97 6.22
C LEU A 299 -6.03 26.32 5.74
N PHE A 300 -5.94 25.05 5.40
CA PHE A 300 -7.03 24.28 4.81
C PHE A 300 -7.27 23.01 5.62
N PHE A 301 -8.51 22.53 5.60
CA PHE A 301 -8.87 21.26 6.23
C PHE A 301 -9.67 20.39 5.27
N PHE A 302 -9.59 19.08 5.47
CA PHE A 302 -10.40 18.07 4.81
C PHE A 302 -10.75 16.97 5.81
N LEU A 303 -12.01 16.53 5.81
CA LEU A 303 -12.55 15.47 6.65
C LEU A 303 -13.36 14.53 5.79
N ASP A 304 -13.26 13.23 6.05
CA ASP A 304 -14.05 12.18 5.44
C ASP A 304 -14.35 11.09 6.47
N GLY A 305 -15.55 10.52 6.40
CA GLY A 305 -15.94 9.37 7.19
C GLY A 305 -16.93 8.49 6.44
N GLU A 306 -16.65 7.19 6.39
CA GLU A 306 -17.47 6.18 5.73
C GLU A 306 -17.78 5.02 6.67
N ARG A 307 -18.94 4.38 6.46
CA ARG A 307 -19.38 3.20 7.19
C ARG A 307 -20.04 2.22 6.23
N THR A 308 -19.53 0.98 6.23
CA THR A 308 -20.19 -0.17 5.62
C THR A 308 -20.81 -1.04 6.71
N LYS A 309 -22.10 -1.38 6.56
CA LYS A 309 -22.81 -2.37 7.37
C LYS A 309 -23.43 -3.39 6.43
N GLN A 310 -22.95 -4.63 6.50
CA GLN A 310 -23.53 -5.75 5.76
C GLN A 310 -24.01 -6.81 6.73
N ASP A 311 -25.30 -7.12 6.67
CA ASP A 311 -25.90 -8.25 7.37
C ASP A 311 -26.12 -9.36 6.35
N LEU A 312 -25.44 -10.48 6.55
CA LEU A 312 -25.45 -11.64 5.66
C LEU A 312 -25.67 -12.90 6.49
N GLN A 313 -26.41 -13.86 5.94
CA GLN A 313 -26.43 -15.24 6.44
C GLN A 313 -25.46 -16.07 5.60
N ALA A 314 -24.38 -16.57 6.19
CA ALA A 314 -23.44 -17.43 5.47
C ALA A 314 -23.97 -18.88 5.46
N PRO A 315 -24.06 -19.53 4.28
CA PRO A 315 -24.53 -20.90 4.19
C PRO A 315 -23.43 -21.89 4.59
N VAL A 316 -23.82 -22.95 5.30
CA VAL A 316 -22.98 -24.10 5.61
C VAL A 316 -23.69 -25.34 5.06
N ALA A 317 -23.21 -25.82 3.92
CA ALA A 317 -23.71 -27.03 3.30
C ALA A 317 -22.78 -28.21 3.64
N LEU A 318 -23.33 -29.19 4.36
CA LEU A 318 -22.63 -30.40 4.74
C LEU A 318 -23.07 -31.55 3.83
N PRO A 319 -22.13 -32.40 3.36
CA PRO A 319 -22.47 -33.55 2.53
C PRO A 319 -23.15 -34.66 3.35
N ASP A 320 -23.76 -35.63 2.66
CA ASP A 320 -24.27 -36.85 3.32
C ASP A 320 -23.14 -37.56 4.09
N PRO A 321 -23.44 -38.17 5.25
CA PRO A 321 -24.74 -38.28 5.92
C PRO A 321 -25.15 -37.06 6.79
N PHE A 322 -24.37 -35.97 6.79
CA PHE A 322 -24.54 -34.82 7.68
C PHE A 322 -25.44 -33.71 7.13
N THR A 323 -26.19 -33.98 6.06
CA THR A 323 -27.06 -32.99 5.40
C THR A 323 -28.08 -32.37 6.35
N SER A 324 -28.55 -33.12 7.36
CA SER A 324 -29.46 -32.63 8.42
C SER A 324 -28.87 -31.53 9.31
N LEU A 325 -27.54 -31.44 9.40
CA LEU A 325 -26.82 -30.41 10.13
C LEU A 325 -26.56 -29.15 9.28
N SER A 326 -26.84 -29.19 7.97
CA SER A 326 -26.68 -28.02 7.10
C SER A 326 -27.57 -26.87 7.53
N GLY A 327 -27.10 -25.65 7.30
CA GLY A 327 -27.84 -24.46 7.71
C GLY A 327 -27.13 -23.17 7.34
N THR A 328 -27.31 -22.16 8.18
CA THR A 328 -26.65 -20.86 8.04
C THR A 328 -26.14 -20.37 9.39
N PHE A 329 -25.22 -19.42 9.36
CA PHE A 329 -24.90 -18.59 10.53
C PHE A 329 -24.87 -17.11 10.16
N PRO A 330 -25.17 -16.19 11.11
CA PRO A 330 -25.00 -14.77 10.87
C PRO A 330 -23.53 -14.41 10.65
N ALA A 331 -23.22 -13.82 9.50
CA ALA A 331 -21.89 -13.37 9.09
C ALA A 331 -21.87 -11.86 8.83
N PRO A 332 -22.12 -11.01 9.84
CA PRO A 332 -22.13 -9.56 9.64
C PRO A 332 -20.72 -9.06 9.30
N PHE A 333 -20.63 -8.21 8.28
CA PHE A 333 -19.44 -7.40 8.01
C PHE A 333 -19.71 -5.96 8.41
N ARG A 334 -18.74 -5.35 9.09
CA ARG A 334 -18.77 -3.96 9.54
C ARG A 334 -17.43 -3.35 9.24
N GLU A 335 -17.44 -2.18 8.62
CA GLU A 335 -16.22 -1.44 8.32
C GLU A 335 -16.49 0.04 8.52
N GLY A 336 -15.52 0.74 9.10
CA GLY A 336 -15.63 2.14 9.47
C GLY A 336 -14.29 2.83 9.28
N GLU A 337 -14.33 3.93 8.55
CA GLU A 337 -13.15 4.61 8.06
C GLU A 337 -13.30 6.10 8.33
N VAL A 338 -12.26 6.73 8.85
CA VAL A 338 -12.22 8.17 9.08
C VAL A 338 -10.87 8.70 8.65
N LEU A 339 -10.89 9.80 7.90
CA LEU A 339 -9.69 10.53 7.52
C LEU A 339 -9.87 12.01 7.84
N GLY A 340 -8.87 12.58 8.52
CA GLY A 340 -8.80 14.01 8.74
C GLY A 340 -7.44 14.54 8.30
N ARG A 341 -7.44 15.67 7.60
CA ARG A 341 -6.23 16.29 7.06
C ARG A 341 -6.27 17.80 7.25
N VAL A 342 -5.12 18.38 7.58
CA VAL A 342 -4.89 19.82 7.65
C VAL A 342 -3.65 20.15 6.82
N ASP A 343 -3.78 21.11 5.91
CA ASP A 343 -2.69 21.60 5.06
C ASP A 343 -2.41 23.07 5.38
N TYR A 344 -1.13 23.41 5.54
CA TYR A 344 -0.69 24.76 5.90
C TYR A 344 0.41 25.26 4.96
N GLN A 345 0.19 26.44 4.40
CA GLN A 345 1.18 27.17 3.61
C GLN A 345 2.13 27.92 4.56
N LEU A 346 3.29 27.31 4.86
CA LEU A 346 4.32 27.86 5.73
C LEU A 346 4.94 29.15 5.13
N ALA A 347 5.25 29.10 3.84
CA ALA A 347 5.83 30.20 3.06
C ALA A 347 5.47 30.02 1.57
N LYS A 348 5.81 30.96 0.68
CA LYS A 348 5.52 30.82 -0.77
C LYS A 348 6.10 29.53 -1.37
N ASN A 349 7.24 29.11 -0.85
CA ASN A 349 8.03 27.97 -1.28
C ASN A 349 7.97 26.78 -0.30
N ALA A 350 7.11 26.78 0.71
CA ALA A 350 7.04 25.72 1.72
C ALA A 350 5.60 25.44 2.15
N LYS A 351 5.22 24.17 2.20
CA LYS A 351 3.93 23.69 2.72
C LYS A 351 4.16 22.53 3.67
N ALA A 352 3.27 22.39 4.64
CA ALA A 352 3.22 21.25 5.55
C ALA A 352 1.81 20.71 5.64
N PHE A 353 1.68 19.44 5.97
CA PHE A 353 0.39 18.83 6.27
C PHE A 353 0.50 17.87 7.45
N TYR A 354 -0.65 17.66 8.09
CA TYR A 354 -0.87 16.58 9.04
C TYR A 354 -2.12 15.81 8.62
N ARG A 355 -2.03 14.48 8.63
CA ARG A 355 -3.13 13.55 8.35
C ARG A 355 -3.27 12.56 9.50
N PHE A 356 -4.50 12.36 9.93
CA PHE A 356 -4.91 11.26 10.78
C PHE A 356 -5.83 10.33 10.00
N SER A 357 -5.65 9.02 10.16
CA SER A 357 -6.54 8.02 9.59
C SER A 357 -6.84 6.96 10.63
N TYR A 358 -8.11 6.57 10.70
CA TYR A 358 -8.59 5.48 11.54
C TYR A 358 -9.43 4.54 10.68
N PHE A 359 -9.01 3.29 10.65
CA PHE A 359 -9.71 2.20 9.98
C PHE A 359 -10.09 1.16 11.02
N GLN A 360 -11.30 0.61 10.90
CA GLN A 360 -11.69 -0.58 11.60
C GLN A 360 -12.55 -1.46 10.71
N ASN A 361 -12.37 -2.77 10.78
CA ASN A 361 -13.37 -3.70 10.29
C ASN A 361 -13.63 -4.83 11.29
N SER A 362 -14.73 -5.54 11.09
CA SER A 362 -15.03 -6.77 11.80
C SER A 362 -15.90 -7.68 10.97
N THR A 363 -15.68 -8.98 11.11
CA THR A 363 -16.44 -10.00 10.39
C THR A 363 -16.55 -11.29 11.19
N ALA A 364 -17.71 -11.95 11.10
CA ALA A 364 -17.83 -13.34 11.53
C ALA A 364 -17.75 -14.25 10.31
N ALA A 365 -16.82 -15.21 10.33
CA ALA A 365 -16.54 -16.06 9.18
C ALA A 365 -16.00 -17.44 9.61
N THR A 366 -15.79 -18.32 8.63
CA THR A 366 -15.21 -19.65 8.82
C THR A 366 -13.97 -19.80 7.93
N PHE A 367 -13.06 -20.68 8.32
CA PHE A 367 -11.87 -20.99 7.51
C PHE A 367 -12.20 -21.89 6.31
N PHE A 368 -13.29 -22.65 6.41
CA PHE A 368 -13.74 -23.60 5.40
C PHE A 368 -15.22 -23.39 5.13
N ALA A 369 -15.64 -23.61 3.88
CA ALA A 369 -17.02 -23.41 3.44
C ALA A 369 -18.04 -24.34 4.13
N SER A 370 -17.62 -25.53 4.57
CA SER A 370 -18.47 -26.54 5.23
C SER A 370 -18.20 -26.64 6.73
N SER A 371 -18.11 -25.49 7.42
CA SER A 371 -17.75 -25.44 8.84
C SER A 371 -18.71 -24.57 9.65
N PHE A 372 -19.05 -25.02 10.87
CA PHE A 372 -19.68 -24.18 11.90
C PHE A 372 -18.69 -23.68 12.94
N GLN A 373 -17.39 -23.86 12.72
CA GLN A 373 -16.33 -23.32 13.57
C GLN A 373 -16.08 -21.84 13.23
N VAL A 374 -17.05 -21.01 13.56
CA VAL A 374 -17.04 -19.58 13.25
C VAL A 374 -16.08 -18.83 14.18
N TYR A 375 -15.30 -17.92 13.60
CA TYR A 375 -14.50 -16.94 14.33
C TYR A 375 -15.05 -15.52 14.12
N ASP A 376 -14.77 -14.63 15.06
CA ASP A 376 -14.96 -13.17 14.92
C ASP A 376 -13.58 -12.54 14.75
N ASN A 377 -13.35 -11.95 13.58
CA ASN A 377 -12.13 -11.22 13.23
C ASN A 377 -12.36 -9.71 13.38
N LYS A 378 -11.39 -9.00 13.94
CA LYS A 378 -11.42 -7.55 14.10
C LYS A 378 -10.08 -6.93 13.77
N ASP A 379 -10.10 -5.96 12.88
CA ASP A 379 -8.94 -5.16 12.49
C ASP A 379 -9.11 -3.71 12.93
N TYR A 380 -8.03 -3.11 13.41
CA TYR A 380 -7.97 -1.70 13.77
C TYR A 380 -6.63 -1.10 13.37
N THR A 381 -6.66 -0.01 12.60
CA THR A 381 -5.46 0.75 12.24
C THR A 381 -5.61 2.21 12.58
N ARG A 382 -4.56 2.77 13.17
CA ARG A 382 -4.39 4.22 13.38
C ARG A 382 -3.10 4.63 12.69
N SER A 383 -3.17 5.64 11.81
CA SER A 383 -2.00 6.23 11.18
C SER A 383 -1.98 7.74 11.38
N HIS A 384 -0.82 8.25 11.75
CA HIS A 384 -0.50 9.66 11.85
C HIS A 384 0.61 9.98 10.87
N VAL A 385 0.34 10.89 9.93
CA VAL A 385 1.32 11.28 8.92
C VAL A 385 1.54 12.78 8.99
N THR A 386 2.79 13.20 9.03
CA THR A 386 3.18 14.60 8.86
C THR A 386 4.10 14.71 7.67
N GLY A 387 3.85 15.67 6.79
CA GLY A 387 4.71 15.92 5.64
C GLY A 387 5.03 17.38 5.46
N ILE A 388 6.21 17.67 4.91
CA ILE A 388 6.66 19.01 4.57
C ILE A 388 7.31 18.95 3.19
N ASP A 389 6.85 19.81 2.28
CA ASP A 389 7.48 20.02 0.98
C ASP A 389 7.94 21.47 0.87
N PHE A 390 9.18 21.69 0.43
CA PHE A 390 9.70 23.05 0.29
C PHE A 390 10.79 23.17 -0.78
N THR A 391 11.11 24.39 -1.20
CA THR A 391 12.19 24.65 -2.16
C THR A 391 13.23 25.62 -1.61
N THR A 392 14.51 25.37 -1.90
CA THR A 392 15.64 26.21 -1.52
C THR A 392 16.52 26.44 -2.75
N GLY A 393 16.40 27.61 -3.39
CA GLY A 393 17.12 27.88 -4.64
C GLY A 393 16.69 26.93 -5.78
N SER A 394 17.65 26.28 -6.44
CA SER A 394 17.42 25.33 -7.55
C SER A 394 17.03 23.93 -7.09
N PHE A 395 16.58 23.81 -5.85
CA PHE A 395 16.40 22.54 -5.20
C PHE A 395 15.05 22.50 -4.49
N THR A 396 14.40 21.33 -4.45
CA THR A 396 13.13 21.11 -3.74
C THR A 396 13.33 20.22 -2.52
N HIS A 397 12.32 19.70 -1.86
CA HIS A 397 12.46 18.76 -0.74
C HIS A 397 11.09 18.19 -0.46
N SER A 398 11.06 16.95 0.00
CA SER A 398 9.88 16.34 0.57
C SER A 398 10.32 15.49 1.75
N VAL A 399 9.72 15.74 2.90
CA VAL A 399 9.95 14.98 4.12
C VAL A 399 8.63 14.39 4.58
N ARG A 400 8.62 13.12 4.96
CA ARG A 400 7.46 12.43 5.52
C ARG A 400 7.85 11.76 6.83
N PHE A 401 6.93 11.81 7.78
CA PHE A 401 6.98 11.07 9.03
C PHE A 401 5.69 10.31 9.21
N GLU A 402 5.77 9.04 9.61
CA GLU A 402 4.63 8.22 9.95
C GLU A 402 4.78 7.58 11.32
N TYR A 403 3.66 7.55 12.05
CA TYR A 403 3.42 6.54 13.07
C TYR A 403 2.16 5.75 12.71
N LEU A 404 2.32 4.46 12.45
CA LEU A 404 1.23 3.53 12.17
C LEU A 404 1.16 2.47 13.26
N LYS A 405 -0.06 2.11 13.66
CA LYS A 405 -0.34 1.00 14.56
C LYS A 405 -1.53 0.22 14.04
N PHE A 406 -1.28 -1.03 13.65
CA PHE A 406 -2.26 -2.01 13.23
C PHE A 406 -2.43 -3.07 14.32
N GLN A 407 -3.66 -3.52 14.53
CA GLN A 407 -4.00 -4.59 15.46
C GLN A 407 -5.09 -5.44 14.85
N ASN A 408 -4.78 -6.72 14.65
CA ASN A 408 -5.75 -7.75 14.35
C ASN A 408 -6.05 -8.62 15.58
N GLY A 409 -7.27 -9.12 15.71
CA GLY A 409 -7.64 -10.16 16.66
C GLY A 409 -8.71 -11.10 16.14
N ILE A 410 -8.50 -12.41 16.33
CA ILE A 410 -9.44 -13.49 16.02
C ILE A 410 -9.84 -14.18 17.31
N VAL A 411 -11.14 -14.31 17.55
CA VAL A 411 -11.71 -15.03 18.70
C VAL A 411 -12.76 -16.04 18.27
N ASP A 412 -12.99 -17.07 19.09
CA ASP A 412 -14.08 -18.03 18.88
C ASP A 412 -15.45 -17.32 18.98
N ALA A 413 -16.32 -17.56 17.98
CA ALA A 413 -17.66 -17.02 17.94
C ALA A 413 -18.75 -18.10 18.08
N VAL A 414 -18.37 -19.37 18.11
CA VAL A 414 -19.28 -20.54 18.02
C VAL A 414 -20.29 -20.54 19.15
N LYS A 415 -19.83 -20.31 20.39
CA LYS A 415 -20.72 -20.25 21.57
C LYS A 415 -21.62 -19.03 21.56
N ALA A 416 -21.11 -17.87 21.15
CA ALA A 416 -21.89 -16.62 21.10
C ALA A 416 -23.03 -16.69 20.07
N LEU A 417 -22.83 -17.46 18.99
CA LEU A 417 -23.80 -17.65 17.91
C LEU A 417 -24.71 -18.87 18.11
N ASN A 418 -24.57 -19.62 19.23
CA ASN A 418 -25.36 -20.82 19.52
C ASN A 418 -25.32 -21.86 18.37
N LEU A 419 -24.14 -22.10 17.81
CA LEU A 419 -23.95 -23.02 16.68
C LEU A 419 -23.92 -24.49 17.14
N PRO A 420 -24.05 -25.46 16.20
CA PRO A 420 -24.02 -26.88 16.52
C PRO A 420 -22.80 -27.27 17.36
N PHE A 421 -23.04 -28.09 18.39
CA PHE A 421 -22.02 -28.62 19.29
C PHE A 421 -21.22 -27.57 20.09
N SER A 422 -21.68 -26.31 20.11
CA SER A 422 -21.02 -25.19 20.80
C SER A 422 -20.83 -25.36 22.32
N SER A 423 -21.64 -26.21 22.96
CA SER A 423 -21.59 -26.43 24.41
C SER A 423 -20.75 -27.63 24.84
N LEU A 424 -20.23 -28.45 23.92
CA LEU A 424 -19.54 -29.70 24.28
C LEU A 424 -18.12 -29.51 24.82
N GLY A 425 -17.49 -28.37 24.55
CA GLY A 425 -16.10 -28.14 24.95
C GLY A 425 -15.08 -29.01 24.19
N ILE A 426 -15.47 -29.55 23.04
CA ILE A 426 -14.61 -30.26 22.08
C ILE A 426 -14.87 -29.73 20.67
N SER A 427 -13.81 -29.60 19.89
CA SER A 427 -13.87 -29.33 18.45
C SER A 427 -13.91 -30.67 17.72
N ILE A 428 -14.80 -30.85 16.75
CA ILE A 428 -14.99 -32.13 16.09
C ILE A 428 -14.77 -31.98 14.59
N PHE A 429 -13.94 -32.87 14.04
CA PHE A 429 -13.80 -33.08 12.60
C PHE A 429 -14.21 -34.51 12.24
N VAL A 430 -15.12 -34.63 11.27
CA VAL A 430 -15.46 -35.92 10.65
C VAL A 430 -15.48 -35.72 9.13
N GLY A 431 -14.42 -36.15 8.46
CA GLY A 431 -14.21 -35.84 7.04
C GLY A 431 -14.26 -34.32 6.79
N PRO A 432 -15.15 -33.81 5.92
CA PRO A 432 -15.26 -32.37 5.63
C PRO A 432 -16.06 -31.58 6.68
N VAL A 433 -16.68 -32.25 7.66
CA VAL A 433 -17.49 -31.59 8.69
C VAL A 433 -16.60 -31.07 9.80
N ALA A 434 -16.75 -29.78 10.13
CA ALA A 434 -16.07 -29.15 11.25
C ALA A 434 -17.08 -28.40 12.14
N VAL A 435 -17.19 -28.79 13.41
CA VAL A 435 -18.14 -28.24 14.40
C VAL A 435 -17.50 -28.08 15.79
N GLY A 436 -18.18 -27.40 16.72
CA GLY A 436 -17.62 -27.08 18.03
C GLY A 436 -16.68 -25.85 18.00
N PRO A 437 -15.96 -25.55 19.09
CA PRO A 437 -15.13 -24.35 19.19
C PRO A 437 -14.09 -24.25 18.07
N ASN A 438 -13.80 -23.04 17.61
CA ASN A 438 -12.82 -22.80 16.56
C ASN A 438 -11.39 -23.10 17.06
N PHE A 439 -10.76 -24.09 16.44
CA PHE A 439 -9.41 -24.56 16.82
C PHE A 439 -8.28 -23.59 16.47
N LEU A 440 -8.51 -22.63 15.56
CA LEU A 440 -7.54 -21.61 15.19
C LEU A 440 -7.61 -20.37 16.06
N ALA A 441 -8.63 -20.23 16.92
CA ALA A 441 -8.72 -19.14 17.87
C ALA A 441 -8.10 -19.51 19.24
N PRO A 442 -7.61 -18.54 20.03
CA PRO A 442 -7.49 -17.12 19.71
C PRO A 442 -6.20 -16.77 18.95
N GLN A 443 -6.24 -15.68 18.17
CA GLN A 443 -5.07 -15.10 17.51
C GLN A 443 -5.03 -13.58 17.67
N THR A 444 -3.83 -12.99 17.59
CA THR A 444 -3.64 -11.55 17.40
C THR A 444 -2.36 -11.26 16.63
N THR A 445 -2.46 -10.32 15.71
CA THR A 445 -1.35 -9.88 14.84
C THR A 445 -1.19 -8.37 14.93
N PRO A 446 -0.45 -7.84 15.92
CA PRO A 446 -0.14 -6.43 16.01
C PRO A 446 1.06 -6.03 15.14
N GLN A 447 1.03 -4.82 14.58
CA GLN A 447 2.15 -4.21 13.88
C GLN A 447 2.25 -2.72 14.25
N SER A 448 3.47 -2.18 14.32
CA SER A 448 3.69 -0.74 14.39
C SER A 448 4.85 -0.32 13.50
N ASN A 449 4.61 0.72 12.69
CA ASN A 449 5.62 1.32 11.82
C ASN A 449 5.97 2.72 12.35
N ARG A 450 7.25 3.07 12.28
CA ARG A 450 7.78 4.42 12.51
C ARG A 450 8.67 4.76 11.33
N GLN A 451 8.11 5.50 10.37
CA GLN A 451 8.79 5.81 9.13
C GLN A 451 9.25 7.27 9.11
N ILE A 452 10.47 7.49 8.62
CA ILE A 452 10.93 8.77 8.09
C ILE A 452 11.36 8.55 6.64
N LYS A 453 10.91 9.43 5.75
CA LYS A 453 11.29 9.43 4.35
C LYS A 453 11.67 10.84 3.92
N TYR A 454 12.76 10.93 3.19
CA TYR A 454 13.27 12.17 2.61
C TYR A 454 13.61 11.91 1.16
N ASP A 455 13.05 12.74 0.28
CA ASP A 455 13.32 12.65 -1.14
C ASP A 455 13.78 13.99 -1.68
N GLY A 456 14.72 13.91 -2.59
CA GLY A 456 15.29 15.06 -3.22
C GLY A 456 15.96 14.93 -4.61
N SER A 457 16.51 16.04 -5.12
CA SER A 457 17.02 16.34 -6.45
C SER A 457 17.50 17.80 -6.76
N LYS A 458 18.32 17.97 -7.79
CA LYS A 458 18.72 19.28 -8.30
C LYS A 458 18.60 19.34 -9.82
N THR A 459 18.07 20.43 -10.34
CA THR A 459 18.16 20.71 -11.79
C THR A 459 19.52 21.35 -12.09
N LEU A 460 20.30 20.72 -12.97
CA LEU A 460 21.63 21.13 -13.39
C LEU A 460 21.75 21.05 -14.92
N GLY A 461 21.51 22.16 -15.61
CA GLY A 461 21.54 22.17 -17.08
C GLY A 461 20.48 21.23 -17.67
N ALA A 462 20.93 20.15 -18.31
CA ALA A 462 20.08 19.09 -18.87
C ALA A 462 19.84 17.90 -17.92
N HIS A 463 20.37 17.96 -16.70
CA HIS A 463 20.31 16.89 -15.71
C HIS A 463 19.36 17.24 -14.57
N ILE A 464 18.71 16.21 -14.05
CA ILE A 464 17.90 16.23 -12.85
C ILE A 464 18.43 15.10 -11.96
N VAL A 465 19.40 15.46 -11.11
CA VAL A 465 20.02 14.51 -10.19
C VAL A 465 19.08 14.32 -9.02
N ARG A 466 18.52 13.13 -8.79
CA ARG A 466 17.61 12.76 -7.69
C ARG A 466 18.35 11.91 -6.65
N TYR A 467 17.95 12.00 -5.39
CA TYR A 467 18.49 11.16 -4.32
C TYR A 467 17.54 11.21 -3.12
N GLY A 468 17.59 10.21 -2.26
CA GLY A 468 16.69 10.13 -1.11
C GLY A 468 17.11 9.08 -0.11
N PHE A 469 16.39 9.08 1.00
CA PHE A 469 16.61 8.24 2.15
C PHE A 469 15.27 7.84 2.75
N ALA A 470 15.14 6.58 3.14
CA ALA A 470 14.03 6.12 3.94
C ALA A 470 14.54 5.24 5.09
N PHE A 471 13.91 5.41 6.25
CA PHE A 471 14.06 4.52 7.39
C PHE A 471 12.68 4.19 7.93
N ASN A 472 12.34 2.91 7.97
CA ASN A 472 11.12 2.41 8.58
C ASN A 472 11.48 1.40 9.66
N HIS A 473 11.17 1.74 10.92
CA HIS A 473 11.25 0.80 12.03
C HIS A 473 9.90 0.11 12.19
N ILE A 474 9.88 -1.19 11.94
CA ILE A 474 8.69 -2.03 11.92
C ILE A 474 8.82 -3.02 13.07
N GLN A 475 7.92 -2.92 14.04
CA GLN A 475 7.75 -3.94 15.07
C GLN A 475 6.53 -4.78 14.70
N GLY A 476 6.76 -6.04 14.31
CA GLY A 476 5.71 -7.03 14.17
C GLY A 476 5.45 -7.74 15.49
N GLY A 477 4.33 -8.43 15.57
CA GLY A 477 4.03 -9.31 16.68
C GLY A 477 3.02 -10.36 16.30
N GLY A 478 2.94 -11.40 17.13
CA GLY A 478 2.08 -12.54 16.87
C GLY A 478 1.78 -13.29 18.15
N PHE A 479 0.53 -13.71 18.27
CA PHE A 479 0.10 -14.69 19.23
C PHE A 479 -0.98 -15.54 18.58
N ALA A 480 -0.82 -16.86 18.59
CA ALA A 480 -1.73 -17.80 17.96
C ALA A 480 -1.77 -19.09 18.79
N LYS A 481 -2.73 -19.18 19.72
CA LYS A 481 -2.83 -20.30 20.66
C LYS A 481 -3.72 -21.39 20.07
N PHE A 482 -3.30 -21.95 18.94
CA PHE A 482 -4.04 -23.00 18.25
C PHE A 482 -4.34 -24.20 19.14
N PHE A 483 -5.47 -24.86 18.89
CA PHE A 483 -5.93 -26.08 19.57
C PHE A 483 -6.08 -25.94 21.10
N SER A 484 -6.24 -24.71 21.61
CA SER A 484 -6.15 -24.46 23.06
C SER A 484 -7.45 -24.10 23.75
N ILE A 485 -8.49 -23.76 22.98
CA ILE A 485 -9.84 -23.52 23.52
C ILE A 485 -10.49 -24.86 23.91
N ALA A 486 -10.28 -25.88 23.08
CA ALA A 486 -10.81 -27.22 23.26
C ALA A 486 -9.92 -28.25 22.54
N PRO A 487 -9.86 -29.51 23.02
CA PRO A 487 -9.28 -30.60 22.25
C PRO A 487 -10.00 -30.76 20.91
N VAL A 488 -9.23 -31.01 19.85
CA VAL A 488 -9.76 -31.28 18.51
C VAL A 488 -9.81 -32.79 18.32
N VAL A 489 -11.02 -33.33 18.24
CA VAL A 489 -11.31 -34.74 18.03
C VAL A 489 -11.51 -34.97 16.54
N ILE A 490 -10.67 -35.82 15.95
CA ILE A 490 -10.69 -36.08 14.51
C ILE A 490 -11.07 -37.54 14.30
N SER A 491 -12.06 -37.76 13.43
CA SER A 491 -12.57 -39.09 13.08
C SER A 491 -12.55 -39.28 11.57
N ASP A 492 -12.25 -40.51 11.13
CA ASP A 492 -12.33 -40.91 9.73
C ASP A 492 -13.77 -41.38 9.43
N PRO A 493 -14.48 -40.75 8.49
CA PRO A 493 -15.86 -41.12 8.18
C PRO A 493 -15.99 -42.56 7.63
N SER A 494 -14.92 -43.14 7.08
CA SER A 494 -14.91 -44.53 6.60
C SER A 494 -14.93 -45.57 7.73
N LEU A 495 -14.63 -45.15 8.96
CA LEU A 495 -14.61 -46.01 10.14
C LEU A 495 -15.96 -46.08 10.87
N PHE A 496 -17.03 -45.53 10.29
CA PHE A 496 -18.37 -45.65 10.88
C PHE A 496 -18.76 -47.13 11.04
N ASP A 497 -19.04 -47.53 12.28
CA ASP A 497 -19.52 -48.87 12.61
C ASP A 497 -20.80 -48.76 13.44
N PRO A 498 -21.96 -49.21 12.91
CA PRO A 498 -23.24 -49.07 13.56
C PRO A 498 -23.37 -49.90 14.85
N THR A 499 -22.39 -50.75 15.17
CA THR A 499 -22.37 -51.59 16.38
C THR A 499 -21.69 -50.93 17.58
N LEU A 500 -20.96 -49.82 17.39
CA LEU A 500 -20.14 -49.21 18.44
C LEU A 500 -20.91 -48.37 19.47
N CYS A 501 -22.17 -48.01 19.20
CA CYS A 501 -22.98 -47.15 20.09
C CYS A 501 -23.73 -47.92 21.20
N GLY A 502 -23.40 -49.19 21.40
CA GLY A 502 -23.95 -50.01 22.49
C GLY A 502 -25.47 -50.19 22.41
N ALA A 503 -26.19 -49.83 23.47
CA ALA A 503 -27.65 -49.97 23.54
C ALA A 503 -28.43 -48.92 22.71
N ARG A 504 -27.74 -47.91 22.17
CA ARG A 504 -28.29 -46.88 21.28
C ARG A 504 -28.02 -47.29 19.83
N ALA A 505 -28.95 -47.02 18.91
CA ALA A 505 -28.66 -47.09 17.49
C ALA A 505 -27.68 -45.97 17.10
N CYS A 506 -26.55 -46.31 16.46
CA CYS A 506 -25.67 -45.30 15.88
C CYS A 506 -26.41 -44.57 14.75
N ASP A 507 -26.31 -43.24 14.77
CA ASP A 507 -26.82 -42.38 13.72
C ASP A 507 -25.64 -41.91 12.85
N PRO A 508 -25.55 -42.31 11.57
CA PRO A 508 -24.48 -41.83 10.68
C PRO A 508 -24.55 -40.30 10.50
N GLY A 509 -25.70 -39.66 10.72
CA GLY A 509 -25.82 -38.19 10.71
C GLY A 509 -25.29 -37.51 11.98
N ASN A 510 -24.92 -38.26 13.02
CA ASN A 510 -24.39 -37.69 14.26
C ASN A 510 -22.85 -37.82 14.32
N PRO A 511 -22.09 -36.70 14.27
CA PRO A 511 -20.63 -36.75 14.31
C PRO A 511 -20.05 -37.30 15.62
N LEU A 512 -20.85 -37.43 16.68
CA LEU A 512 -20.43 -38.04 17.95
C LEU A 512 -20.40 -39.58 17.93
N ASP A 513 -20.97 -40.22 16.90
CA ASP A 513 -21.06 -41.69 16.81
C ASP A 513 -19.89 -42.32 16.04
N TYR A 514 -18.93 -41.50 15.61
CA TYR A 514 -17.75 -41.95 14.88
C TYR A 514 -16.62 -42.29 15.85
N PRO A 515 -15.85 -43.36 15.60
CA PRO A 515 -14.68 -43.68 16.43
C PRO A 515 -13.59 -42.61 16.25
N VAL A 516 -13.01 -42.19 17.37
CA VAL A 516 -11.92 -41.21 17.39
C VAL A 516 -10.66 -41.84 16.76
N ALA A 517 -10.14 -41.20 15.72
CA ALA A 517 -8.88 -41.60 15.10
C ALA A 517 -7.69 -40.99 15.86
N PHE A 518 -7.74 -39.69 16.15
CA PHE A 518 -6.74 -38.99 16.95
C PHE A 518 -7.32 -37.72 17.60
N ILE A 519 -6.58 -37.18 18.58
CA ILE A 519 -6.93 -35.96 19.31
C ILE A 519 -5.75 -35.01 19.27
N ASP A 520 -5.98 -33.79 18.75
CA ASP A 520 -4.99 -32.71 18.78
C ASP A 520 -5.28 -31.77 19.96
N MET A 521 -4.22 -31.39 20.68
CA MET A 521 -4.28 -30.44 21.79
C MET A 521 -3.10 -29.49 21.73
N GLY A 522 -3.38 -28.20 21.88
CA GLY A 522 -2.35 -27.17 21.92
C GLY A 522 -1.59 -27.19 23.24
N ASN A 523 -0.29 -26.93 23.19
CA ASN A 523 0.55 -26.75 24.40
C ASN A 523 0.21 -25.47 25.20
N GLY A 524 -0.66 -24.63 24.62
CA GLY A 524 -1.16 -23.40 25.22
C GLY A 524 -0.19 -22.24 25.32
N GLN A 525 0.99 -22.31 24.68
CA GLN A 525 1.96 -21.21 24.70
C GLN A 525 1.53 -20.08 23.75
N GLY A 526 1.18 -20.42 22.51
CA GLY A 526 0.68 -19.47 21.51
C GLY A 526 1.69 -18.43 21.01
N PHE A 527 2.98 -18.62 21.30
CA PHE A 527 4.05 -17.71 20.90
C PHE A 527 5.07 -18.42 20.01
N SER A 528 5.58 -17.71 19.00
CA SER A 528 6.56 -18.19 18.03
C SER A 528 7.92 -17.48 18.15
N THR A 529 8.14 -16.76 19.24
CA THR A 529 9.31 -15.89 19.48
C THR A 529 9.60 -15.84 20.97
N GLU A 530 10.86 -15.62 21.35
CA GLU A 530 11.28 -15.40 22.74
C GLU A 530 11.27 -13.92 23.14
N HIS A 531 11.03 -13.01 22.18
CA HIS A 531 11.13 -11.58 22.42
C HIS A 531 9.79 -10.99 22.92
N PRO A 532 9.81 -10.21 24.01
CA PRO A 532 8.63 -9.51 24.48
C PRO A 532 8.32 -8.29 23.59
N ALA A 533 7.05 -8.12 23.21
CA ALA A 533 6.55 -6.93 22.52
C ALA A 533 5.03 -6.81 22.68
N PHE A 534 4.48 -5.62 22.42
CA PHE A 534 3.03 -5.36 22.46
C PHE A 534 2.32 -5.75 23.77
N GLY A 535 3.06 -5.82 24.88
CA GLY A 535 2.55 -6.25 26.18
C GLY A 535 2.52 -7.77 26.41
N PHE A 536 3.00 -8.55 25.45
CA PHE A 536 3.16 -10.00 25.57
C PHE A 536 4.58 -10.37 26.03
N PRO A 537 4.73 -11.45 26.83
CA PRO A 537 6.04 -11.92 27.28
C PRO A 537 6.93 -12.46 26.15
N ALA A 538 6.32 -12.87 25.04
CA ALA A 538 6.96 -13.60 23.95
C ALA A 538 6.23 -13.32 22.61
N GLY A 539 5.79 -12.07 22.38
CA GLY A 539 4.94 -11.71 21.24
C GLY A 539 5.60 -10.83 20.18
N GLY A 540 6.92 -10.63 20.22
CA GLY A 540 7.65 -9.74 19.30
C GLY A 540 8.24 -10.46 18.10
N LEU A 541 7.79 -10.07 16.90
CA LEU A 541 8.41 -10.42 15.63
C LEU A 541 9.22 -9.21 15.14
N GLY A 542 10.47 -9.42 14.74
CA GLY A 542 11.41 -8.32 14.52
C GLY A 542 11.99 -7.77 15.84
N PRO A 543 12.46 -6.51 15.88
CA PRO A 543 12.12 -5.43 14.97
C PRO A 543 12.89 -5.45 13.65
N ASP A 544 12.20 -5.08 12.59
CA ASP A 544 12.81 -4.81 11.31
C ASP A 544 13.17 -3.33 11.18
N ASN A 545 14.37 -3.07 10.67
CA ASN A 545 14.79 -1.73 10.31
C ASN A 545 15.05 -1.73 8.81
N ARG A 546 14.08 -1.21 8.06
CA ARG A 546 14.18 -1.04 6.62
C ARG A 546 14.85 0.29 6.32
N LEU A 547 16.05 0.21 5.77
CA LEU A 547 16.90 1.31 5.39
C LEU A 547 16.99 1.36 3.86
N ALA A 548 16.74 2.52 3.28
CA ALA A 548 16.89 2.76 1.86
C ALA A 548 17.65 4.05 1.59
N PHE A 549 18.51 4.02 0.57
CA PHE A 549 19.10 5.21 -0.02
C PHE A 549 19.00 5.08 -1.53
N TYR A 550 18.86 6.18 -2.25
CA TYR A 550 19.03 6.15 -3.69
C TYR A 550 19.72 7.40 -4.19
N VAL A 551 20.34 7.27 -5.35
CA VAL A 551 20.78 8.39 -6.19
C VAL A 551 20.53 8.01 -7.64
N GLY A 552 20.04 8.95 -8.42
CA GLY A 552 19.81 8.79 -9.83
C GLY A 552 19.89 10.11 -10.56
N ASP A 553 19.83 10.03 -11.87
CA ASP A 553 19.83 11.17 -12.76
C ASP A 553 18.81 10.96 -13.86
N THR A 554 18.09 12.03 -14.16
CA THR A 554 17.24 12.13 -15.34
C THR A 554 17.92 13.11 -16.28
N TRP A 555 18.49 12.58 -17.34
CA TRP A 555 19.26 13.33 -18.32
C TRP A 555 18.47 13.50 -19.60
N LYS A 556 18.16 14.76 -19.91
CA LYS A 556 17.55 15.16 -21.17
C LYS A 556 18.63 15.31 -22.24
N VAL A 557 18.98 14.18 -22.87
CA VAL A 557 20.03 14.10 -23.90
C VAL A 557 19.66 14.96 -25.11
N LEU A 558 18.40 14.90 -25.52
CA LEU A 558 17.80 15.74 -26.56
C LEU A 558 16.44 16.25 -26.07
N SER A 559 15.85 17.22 -26.77
CA SER A 559 14.49 17.70 -26.45
C SER A 559 13.41 16.62 -26.50
N ASN A 560 13.70 15.48 -27.13
CA ASN A 560 12.82 14.33 -27.36
C ASN A 560 13.40 13.00 -26.86
N LEU A 561 14.56 12.99 -26.20
CA LEU A 561 15.22 11.79 -25.68
C LEU A 561 15.68 12.02 -24.24
N THR A 562 15.14 11.21 -23.34
CA THR A 562 15.46 11.24 -21.91
C THR A 562 15.99 9.89 -21.46
N LEU A 563 17.07 9.92 -20.68
CA LEU A 563 17.63 8.77 -19.99
C LEU A 563 17.39 8.91 -18.49
N ASN A 564 16.85 7.89 -17.86
CA ASN A 564 16.73 7.78 -16.41
C ASN A 564 17.69 6.69 -15.95
N TYR A 565 18.57 6.96 -14.99
CA TYR A 565 19.45 5.93 -14.44
C TYR A 565 19.79 6.22 -13.00
N GLY A 566 20.03 5.18 -12.21
CA GLY A 566 20.40 5.34 -10.82
C GLY A 566 20.62 4.03 -10.12
N VAL A 567 20.96 4.14 -8.84
CA VAL A 567 21.14 3.01 -7.96
C VAL A 567 20.42 3.27 -6.66
N ARG A 568 19.70 2.26 -6.20
CA ARG A 568 19.14 2.21 -4.86
C ARG A 568 19.90 1.20 -4.02
N TYR A 569 20.15 1.51 -2.76
CA TYR A 569 20.58 0.56 -1.75
C TYR A 569 19.42 0.27 -0.81
N LEU A 570 19.22 -1.01 -0.51
CA LEU A 570 18.17 -1.49 0.37
C LEU A 570 18.76 -2.42 1.43
N ARG A 571 18.35 -2.26 2.67
CA ARG A 571 18.67 -3.19 3.74
C ARG A 571 17.47 -3.32 4.64
N ASP A 572 17.01 -4.55 4.84
CA ASP A 572 15.93 -4.87 5.76
C ASP A 572 16.50 -5.80 6.82
N THR A 573 16.58 -5.34 8.07
CA THR A 573 17.11 -6.15 9.18
C THR A 573 16.00 -6.93 9.85
N GLY A 574 16.31 -7.94 10.67
CA GLY A 574 15.39 -8.35 11.76
C GLY A 574 14.32 -9.40 11.48
N ARG A 575 14.14 -9.89 10.24
CA ARG A 575 13.11 -10.91 9.94
C ARG A 575 13.46 -12.35 10.26
N THR A 576 14.69 -12.62 10.72
CA THR A 576 15.21 -13.97 10.87
C THR A 576 16.06 -14.05 12.12
N ASP A 577 16.03 -15.22 12.77
CA ASP A 577 16.86 -15.60 13.92
C ASP A 577 18.34 -15.79 13.53
N SER A 578 18.87 -14.85 12.73
CA SER A 578 20.24 -14.86 12.22
C SER A 578 21.29 -14.68 13.32
N ASP A 579 20.85 -14.29 14.52
CA ASP A 579 21.65 -14.16 15.73
C ASP A 579 21.75 -15.48 16.51
N LEU A 580 20.87 -16.46 16.25
CA LEU A 580 20.97 -17.78 16.86
C LEU A 580 22.12 -18.59 16.23
N PRO A 581 22.84 -19.39 17.03
CA PRO A 581 23.85 -20.31 16.51
C PRO A 581 23.16 -21.40 15.68
N GLY A 582 23.88 -21.92 14.69
CA GLY A 582 23.36 -23.04 13.91
C GLY A 582 23.11 -24.27 14.79
N ILE A 583 22.15 -25.10 14.38
CA ILE A 583 21.73 -26.34 15.03
C ILE A 583 22.10 -27.53 14.12
N PRO A 584 23.35 -28.06 14.19
CA PRO A 584 23.80 -29.13 13.30
C PRO A 584 22.95 -30.40 13.36
N ALA A 585 22.29 -30.64 14.49
CA ALA A 585 21.39 -31.77 14.66
C ALA A 585 20.20 -31.73 13.68
N LEU A 586 19.67 -30.55 13.33
CA LEU A 586 18.59 -30.43 12.35
C LEU A 586 19.05 -30.82 10.94
N ASN A 587 20.26 -30.40 10.55
CA ASN A 587 20.87 -30.79 9.27
C ASN A 587 21.07 -32.31 9.16
N ASN A 588 21.40 -32.97 10.28
CA ASN A 588 21.58 -34.41 10.33
C ASN A 588 20.25 -35.19 10.38
N LEU A 589 19.21 -34.62 11.00
CA LEU A 589 17.89 -35.24 11.13
C LEU A 589 17.15 -35.30 9.78
N LEU A 590 17.35 -34.28 8.95
CA LEU A 590 16.70 -34.12 7.66
C LEU A 590 17.76 -34.00 6.55
N PRO A 591 18.47 -35.10 6.20
CA PRO A 591 19.60 -35.05 5.25
C PRO A 591 19.20 -34.62 3.83
N ASN A 592 17.91 -34.70 3.49
CA ASN A 592 17.36 -34.19 2.22
C ASN A 592 17.15 -32.66 2.23
N PHE A 593 17.30 -32.02 3.38
CA PHE A 593 17.18 -30.57 3.60
C PHE A 593 18.48 -30.02 4.22
N PRO A 594 19.61 -30.07 3.48
CA PRO A 594 20.87 -29.56 4.00
C PRO A 594 20.74 -28.06 4.34
N ASN A 595 21.33 -27.64 5.44
CA ASN A 595 21.36 -26.26 5.98
C ASN A 595 20.09 -25.78 6.71
N LEU A 596 19.11 -26.65 7.00
CA LEU A 596 17.93 -26.30 7.82
C LEU A 596 18.30 -25.69 9.18
N GLY A 597 19.35 -26.20 9.82
CA GLY A 597 19.86 -25.71 11.08
C GLY A 597 20.87 -24.57 10.94
N ASP A 598 21.21 -24.12 9.74
CA ASP A 598 22.24 -23.07 9.59
C ASP A 598 21.64 -21.67 9.83
N PRO A 599 22.40 -20.72 10.39
CA PRO A 599 21.93 -19.35 10.54
C PRO A 599 21.60 -18.72 9.20
N ILE A 600 20.47 -18.02 9.13
CA ILE A 600 20.06 -17.34 7.90
C ILE A 600 21.03 -16.18 7.62
N ARG A 601 21.64 -16.18 6.44
CA ARG A 601 22.53 -15.09 6.01
C ARG A 601 21.72 -13.97 5.37
N GLN A 602 21.60 -12.85 6.07
CA GLN A 602 21.03 -11.63 5.50
C GLN A 602 22.03 -10.98 4.52
N ASN A 603 21.62 -10.78 3.28
CA ASN A 603 22.44 -10.08 2.30
C ASN A 603 22.44 -8.57 2.61
N ASN A 604 23.62 -8.02 2.87
CA ASN A 604 23.81 -6.59 3.14
C ASN A 604 24.19 -5.79 1.88
N LEU A 605 24.28 -6.43 0.71
CA LEU A 605 24.70 -5.83 -0.55
C LEU A 605 23.54 -5.75 -1.56
N ASN A 606 22.36 -5.30 -1.14
CA ASN A 606 21.20 -5.19 -2.03
C ASN A 606 21.23 -3.87 -2.80
N PHE A 607 22.18 -3.74 -3.72
CA PHE A 607 22.23 -2.64 -4.68
C PHE A 607 21.31 -2.96 -5.86
N ALA A 608 20.33 -2.09 -6.07
CA ALA A 608 19.30 -2.15 -7.09
C ALA A 608 19.56 -1.07 -8.15
N PRO A 609 20.46 -1.31 -9.13
CA PRO A 609 20.62 -0.43 -10.27
C PRO A 609 19.36 -0.44 -11.13
N GLN A 610 19.01 0.72 -11.68
CA GLN A 610 17.88 0.92 -12.56
C GLN A 610 18.28 1.81 -13.73
N PHE A 611 17.73 1.52 -14.91
CA PHE A 611 17.96 2.25 -16.15
C PHE A 611 16.66 2.33 -16.94
N GLY A 612 16.45 3.44 -17.63
CA GLY A 612 15.25 3.74 -18.40
C GLY A 612 15.53 4.73 -19.53
N ILE A 613 14.76 4.61 -20.61
CA ILE A 613 14.78 5.48 -21.78
C ILE A 613 13.34 5.87 -22.10
N ALA A 614 13.12 7.14 -22.42
CA ALA A 614 11.91 7.63 -23.07
C ALA A 614 12.29 8.45 -24.31
N TRP A 615 11.79 8.06 -25.48
CA TRP A 615 12.19 8.64 -26.76
C TRP A 615 11.02 8.84 -27.71
N ASP A 616 10.81 10.08 -28.15
CA ASP A 616 9.95 10.40 -29.30
C ASP A 616 10.83 10.63 -30.54
N PRO A 617 11.08 9.62 -31.39
CA PRO A 617 11.98 9.76 -32.53
C PRO A 617 11.50 10.79 -33.57
N TRP A 618 10.21 11.11 -33.61
CA TRP A 618 9.62 11.98 -34.62
C TRP A 618 9.39 13.42 -34.15
N LYS A 619 9.63 13.74 -32.87
CA LYS A 619 9.46 15.08 -32.28
C LYS A 619 8.07 15.66 -32.51
N ASN A 620 7.06 14.81 -32.64
CA ASN A 620 5.70 15.21 -32.94
C ASN A 620 4.75 15.03 -31.75
N GLY A 621 5.25 14.50 -30.63
CA GLY A 621 4.49 14.29 -29.41
C GLY A 621 3.44 13.19 -29.52
N LYS A 622 3.41 12.40 -30.61
CA LYS A 622 2.37 11.38 -30.84
C LYS A 622 2.77 9.98 -30.43
N THR A 623 4.06 9.68 -30.45
CA THR A 623 4.57 8.33 -30.15
C THR A 623 5.82 8.41 -29.31
N VAL A 624 5.87 7.61 -28.24
CA VAL A 624 7.05 7.47 -27.38
C VAL A 624 7.44 6.00 -27.28
N PHE A 625 8.72 5.71 -27.50
CA PHE A 625 9.33 4.43 -27.17
C PHE A 625 9.87 4.50 -25.75
N ARG A 626 9.49 3.54 -24.91
CA ARG A 626 10.02 3.37 -23.57
C ARG A 626 10.72 2.03 -23.45
N ALA A 627 11.86 2.03 -22.80
CA ALA A 627 12.58 0.82 -22.42
C ALA A 627 13.16 1.02 -21.03
N GLY A 628 13.23 -0.03 -20.23
CA GLY A 628 13.82 0.04 -18.91
C GLY A 628 14.20 -1.34 -18.38
N ALA A 629 15.19 -1.36 -17.49
CA ALA A 629 15.65 -2.55 -16.81
C ALA A 629 16.13 -2.16 -15.41
N GLY A 630 15.90 -3.02 -14.43
CA GLY A 630 16.36 -2.80 -13.07
C GLY A 630 16.41 -4.09 -12.28
N LEU A 631 17.23 -4.08 -11.23
CA LEU A 631 17.19 -5.09 -10.18
C LEU A 631 16.32 -4.57 -9.05
N PHE A 632 15.37 -5.40 -8.59
CA PHE A 632 14.45 -5.05 -7.52
C PHE A 632 14.51 -6.13 -6.44
N TYR A 633 14.43 -5.69 -5.19
CA TYR A 633 14.40 -6.57 -4.04
C TYR A 633 13.02 -6.54 -3.41
N GLU A 634 12.65 -7.66 -2.81
CA GLU A 634 11.40 -7.86 -2.10
C GLU A 634 11.71 -8.64 -0.83
N ASN A 635 10.86 -8.47 0.17
CA ASN A 635 10.91 -9.24 1.39
C ASN A 635 9.85 -10.35 1.40
N THR A 636 10.15 -11.41 2.14
CA THR A 636 9.15 -12.38 2.56
C THR A 636 8.36 -11.80 3.73
N ILE A 637 7.03 -11.86 3.63
CA ILE A 637 6.10 -11.54 4.72
C ILE A 637 6.22 -12.56 5.86
N TYR A 638 5.95 -12.18 7.11
CA TYR A 638 6.20 -13.06 8.26
C TYR A 638 5.41 -14.37 8.22
N ASN A 639 4.18 -14.36 7.71
CA ASN A 639 3.34 -15.57 7.68
C ASN A 639 4.01 -16.72 6.92
N ASN A 640 4.76 -16.42 5.84
CA ASN A 640 5.48 -17.42 5.05
C ASN A 640 6.79 -17.90 5.71
N VAL A 641 7.23 -17.25 6.79
CA VAL A 641 8.41 -17.66 7.58
C VAL A 641 7.98 -18.46 8.81
N LEU A 642 6.81 -18.14 9.37
CA LEU A 642 6.27 -18.76 10.58
C LEU A 642 5.54 -20.09 10.33
N PHE A 643 4.90 -20.23 9.16
CA PHE A 643 4.12 -21.40 8.74
C PHE A 643 4.53 -21.81 7.33
#